data_AF-F6RV62-F1
#
_entry.id   AF-F6RV62-F1
#
_cell.length_a   1.000
_cell.length_b   1.000
_cell.length_c   1.000
_cell.angle_alpha   90.00
_cell.angle_beta   90.00
_cell.angle_gamma   90.00
#
_symmetry.space_group_name_H-M   'P 1'
#
loop_
_entity.id
_entity.type
_entity.pdbx_description
1 polymer ?
#
loop_
_entity_poly.entity_id
_entity_poly.type
_entity_poly.pdbx_seq_one_letter_code
_entity_poly.pdbx_strand_id
1 'polypeptide(L)'
;MWPQPIAICAISILGSVLAHAPQGHVSIILLGATGDLAKKYLWQGLFQLYLDEASNGHSFRFHGAALNPPEQGWQLMTQALDKLSCPLDVLPESCAELKGQFLKLSQYWQLQTAEDYSTLSQDIETRLQQEGLREAGRIFYFSVPAFAYAGIAQHINSSCRPGPGAWLRVVLEKPFGHDRRSAQELSKELGTFFREEEMYRVDHYLGKQAVAQILPFRDQNRNALDRLWNRHHVDRVEIVMKETVDAEGRISFYEEYGVIRDVIQNHLTEILMYVAMELPRNLSNPEELLRCKLQTFRALRSLEKGNAVLGQYQAYQGQVQKELQKPSGYMSLTPTFAGVLLQIDNLRWEGVPFILMSGKALDERVGYVRIIFKNRAYCAQSESHRDSGKSQCQPRQIIFYIGHGTLGSPAVLVSRNLFKPSPPLGSWQEIQEMPELHLFGQRLADYYAYRPRQERDAYSVLISHIFHQQKNSFITTENLLASWDVWTPLLDSITQEVPRLYPGGNGNEHLLDFEQEGNQVVFVQREVEQLVSNPGSGPMPSDFRVLKAKYRQSPLVSAWPEELIARLASDIEVAAERAVRRSGEFHLALSGGASPVALFQRLAKWHYNFPWDHTHLWLVDERCVPLTDPESNFQGLHVHLLQHIRVPYCNIHPMPVHLHRRLCVEEDQGAELYAKEISALVTNSSFDLVLLGLGTDGHTASLFPHSPSGLEGEKLVVLTESPAKPHQRMSLSLSLINRAKKVAVLVMGKRKKDIALQVSRVGHEPKKWPISGVLPTSGQLVWYMDYDAFLG
;
A
#
# COMPACT_ATOMS: atom_id res chain seq x y z
N MET A 1 -82.61 14.70 -38.78
CA MET A 1 -82.07 13.39 -38.35
C MET A 1 -81.02 12.97 -39.35
N TRP A 2 -79.75 13.20 -39.03
CA TRP A 2 -78.62 12.78 -39.86
C TRP A 2 -77.94 11.58 -39.20
N PRO A 3 -77.71 10.49 -39.93
CA PRO A 3 -76.69 9.52 -39.60
C PRO A 3 -75.53 9.54 -40.63
N GLN A 4 -74.38 9.10 -40.14
CA GLN A 4 -73.14 8.69 -40.82
C GLN A 4 -73.36 7.77 -42.06
N PRO A 5 -72.39 7.59 -43.00
CA PRO A 5 -71.01 7.16 -42.71
C PRO A 5 -69.83 7.56 -43.64
N ILE A 6 -68.63 7.40 -43.07
CA ILE A 6 -67.30 7.02 -43.63
C ILE A 6 -66.85 7.70 -44.94
N ALA A 7 -65.79 8.53 -44.82
CA ALA A 7 -64.86 8.81 -45.91
C ALA A 7 -63.41 8.76 -45.39
N ILE A 8 -62.63 7.92 -46.04
CA ILE A 8 -61.18 7.74 -45.90
C ILE A 8 -60.50 9.03 -46.38
N CYS A 9 -59.68 9.65 -45.54
CA CYS A 9 -58.75 10.69 -45.97
C CYS A 9 -57.33 10.31 -45.56
N ALA A 10 -56.56 9.87 -46.56
CA ALA A 10 -55.11 9.81 -46.50
C ALA A 10 -54.57 11.22 -46.26
N ILE A 11 -53.87 11.41 -45.15
CA ILE A 11 -53.04 12.61 -44.93
C ILE A 11 -51.60 12.20 -45.19
N SER A 12 -51.10 12.72 -46.29
CA SER A 12 -49.76 12.58 -46.82
C SER A 12 -48.70 12.95 -45.80
N ILE A 13 -47.68 12.10 -45.72
CA ILE A 13 -46.41 12.30 -45.04
C ILE A 13 -45.75 13.56 -45.65
N LEU A 14 -45.76 14.66 -44.90
CA LEU A 14 -44.79 15.74 -45.06
C LEU A 14 -43.77 15.57 -43.95
N GLY A 15 -42.68 14.86 -44.28
CA GLY A 15 -41.48 14.82 -43.45
C GLY A 15 -40.89 16.21 -43.36
N SER A 16 -41.24 16.95 -42.30
CA SER A 16 -40.46 18.09 -41.87
C SER A 16 -39.23 17.57 -41.15
N VAL A 17 -38.12 17.45 -41.88
CA VAL A 17 -36.79 17.57 -41.28
C VAL A 17 -36.75 18.97 -40.68
N LEU A 18 -37.13 19.08 -39.40
CA LEU A 18 -36.78 20.25 -38.60
C LEU A 18 -35.26 20.19 -38.45
N ALA A 19 -34.56 20.85 -39.38
CA ALA A 19 -33.17 21.21 -39.20
C ALA A 19 -33.12 21.98 -37.88
N HIS A 20 -32.60 21.34 -36.83
CA HIS A 20 -32.38 21.98 -35.55
C HIS A 20 -31.50 23.20 -35.81
N ALA A 21 -31.92 24.37 -35.35
CA ALA A 21 -31.10 25.56 -35.45
C ALA A 21 -29.73 25.25 -34.81
N PRO A 22 -28.60 25.54 -35.50
CA PRO A 22 -27.29 25.14 -35.01
C PRO A 22 -27.06 25.74 -33.62
N GLN A 23 -26.79 24.87 -32.64
CA GLN A 23 -26.59 25.27 -31.24
C GLN A 23 -25.23 25.95 -31.00
N GLY A 24 -24.44 26.13 -32.07
CA GLY A 24 -23.14 26.81 -32.12
C GLY A 24 -21.95 25.84 -32.14
N HIS A 25 -20.77 26.38 -32.43
CA HIS A 25 -19.52 25.64 -32.59
C HIS A 25 -18.70 25.56 -31.30
N VAL A 26 -18.15 24.40 -30.99
CA VAL A 26 -17.28 24.19 -29.83
C VAL A 26 -15.90 23.72 -30.25
N SER A 27 -14.88 24.49 -29.90
CA SER A 27 -13.49 24.10 -30.08
C SER A 27 -12.97 23.45 -28.80
N ILE A 28 -12.41 22.25 -28.93
CA ILE A 28 -11.86 21.49 -27.80
C ILE A 28 -10.35 21.36 -27.98
N ILE A 29 -9.60 21.96 -27.08
CA ILE A 29 -8.15 21.99 -27.06
C ILE A 29 -7.67 21.00 -25.99
N LEU A 30 -7.05 19.90 -26.41
CA LEU A 30 -6.45 18.91 -25.52
C LEU A 30 -4.95 19.16 -25.39
N LEU A 31 -4.54 19.79 -24.29
CA LEU A 31 -3.13 20.02 -23.96
C LEU A 31 -2.54 18.73 -23.39
N GLY A 32 -1.38 18.32 -23.89
CA GLY A 32 -0.80 16.99 -23.60
C GLY A 32 -1.43 15.87 -24.44
N ALA A 33 -1.90 16.19 -25.65
CA ALA A 33 -2.61 15.27 -26.56
C ALA A 33 -1.87 13.96 -26.90
N THR A 34 -0.55 13.94 -26.78
CA THR A 34 0.32 12.78 -27.05
C THR A 34 0.68 11.98 -25.78
N GLY A 35 0.22 12.42 -24.61
CA GLY A 35 0.49 11.79 -23.31
C GLY A 35 -0.35 10.52 -23.06
N ASP A 36 0.00 9.79 -22.01
CA ASP A 36 -0.63 8.50 -21.70
C ASP A 36 -2.11 8.62 -21.32
N LEU A 37 -2.48 9.64 -20.54
CA LEU A 37 -3.87 9.89 -20.15
C LEU A 37 -4.74 10.17 -21.38
N ALA A 38 -4.24 11.03 -22.29
CA ALA A 38 -4.91 11.36 -23.54
C ALA A 38 -5.15 10.11 -24.41
N LYS A 39 -4.11 9.30 -24.60
CA LYS A 39 -4.13 8.06 -25.40
C LYS A 39 -5.06 6.99 -24.82
N LYS A 40 -5.07 6.83 -23.49
CA LYS A 40 -5.83 5.77 -22.82
C LYS A 40 -7.30 6.11 -22.64
N TYR A 41 -7.64 7.39 -22.40
CA TYR A 41 -8.98 7.76 -21.94
C TYR A 41 -9.56 8.99 -22.65
N LEU A 42 -8.82 10.11 -22.74
CA LEU A 42 -9.45 11.39 -23.11
C LEU A 42 -9.90 11.42 -24.58
N TRP A 43 -9.11 10.89 -25.51
CA TRP A 43 -9.54 10.81 -26.92
C TRP A 43 -10.80 9.97 -27.09
N GLN A 44 -10.92 8.85 -26.35
CA GLN A 44 -12.12 8.02 -26.35
C GLN A 44 -13.33 8.77 -25.76
N GLY A 45 -13.13 9.52 -24.69
CA GLY A 45 -14.19 10.36 -24.10
C GLY A 45 -14.64 11.49 -25.02
N LEU A 46 -13.72 12.16 -25.69
CA LEU A 46 -14.01 13.22 -26.68
C LEU A 46 -14.69 12.65 -27.93
N PHE A 47 -14.31 11.47 -28.38
CA PHE A 47 -14.99 10.77 -29.47
C PHE A 47 -16.42 10.41 -29.07
N GLN A 48 -16.64 9.90 -27.85
CA GLN A 48 -17.99 9.63 -27.36
C GLN A 48 -18.84 10.91 -27.29
N LEU A 49 -18.28 12.03 -26.81
CA LEU A 49 -18.97 13.32 -26.81
C LEU A 49 -19.38 13.73 -28.24
N TYR A 50 -18.48 13.56 -29.21
CA TYR A 50 -18.79 13.83 -30.62
C TYR A 50 -19.96 12.98 -31.12
N LEU A 51 -19.95 11.68 -30.85
CA LEU A 51 -21.04 10.77 -31.24
C LEU A 51 -22.39 11.19 -30.62
N ASP A 52 -22.36 11.57 -29.35
CA ASP A 52 -23.56 11.93 -28.60
C ASP A 52 -24.14 13.29 -29.04
N GLU A 53 -23.30 14.27 -29.35
CA GLU A 53 -23.74 15.68 -29.51
C GLU A 53 -23.71 16.21 -30.94
N ALA A 54 -22.95 15.60 -31.86
CA ALA A 54 -22.92 16.06 -33.25
C ALA A 54 -24.30 15.92 -33.92
N SER A 55 -25.05 14.87 -33.58
CA SER A 55 -26.42 14.66 -34.05
C SER A 55 -27.44 15.62 -33.42
N ASN A 56 -27.10 16.26 -32.29
CA ASN A 56 -27.95 17.22 -31.59
C ASN A 56 -27.81 18.67 -32.11
N GLY A 57 -27.07 18.88 -33.21
CA GLY A 57 -26.92 20.18 -33.86
C GLY A 57 -25.72 21.01 -33.37
N HIS A 58 -24.78 20.41 -32.65
CA HIS A 58 -23.49 21.01 -32.33
C HIS A 58 -22.44 20.71 -33.40
N SER A 59 -21.55 21.67 -33.67
CA SER A 59 -20.36 21.44 -34.50
C SER A 59 -19.09 21.53 -33.66
N PHE A 60 -18.08 20.74 -34.02
CA PHE A 60 -16.87 20.57 -33.22
C PHE A 60 -15.59 20.69 -34.04
N ARG A 61 -14.52 21.17 -33.40
CA ARG A 61 -13.14 21.00 -33.83
C ARG A 61 -12.30 20.54 -32.64
N PHE A 62 -11.39 19.60 -32.89
CA PHE A 62 -10.52 19.02 -31.89
C PHE A 62 -9.07 19.41 -32.16
N HIS A 63 -8.48 20.15 -31.24
CA HIS A 63 -7.11 20.65 -31.33
C HIS A 63 -6.26 19.88 -30.31
N GLY A 64 -5.53 18.87 -30.76
CA GLY A 64 -4.52 18.23 -29.95
C GLY A 64 -3.29 19.12 -29.86
N ALA A 65 -2.81 19.39 -28.65
CA ALA A 65 -1.63 20.22 -28.44
C ALA A 65 -0.60 19.51 -27.56
N ALA A 66 0.67 19.58 -27.95
CA ALA A 66 1.80 19.11 -27.12
C ALA A 66 3.09 19.88 -27.47
N LEU A 67 4.21 19.47 -26.86
CA LEU A 67 5.52 20.07 -27.12
C LEU A 67 6.26 19.45 -28.31
N ASN A 68 5.81 18.29 -28.80
CA ASN A 68 6.43 17.63 -29.95
C ASN A 68 6.32 18.51 -31.21
N PRO A 69 7.32 18.45 -32.12
CA PRO A 69 7.21 19.08 -33.43
C PRO A 69 5.97 18.60 -34.19
N PRO A 70 5.37 19.44 -35.07
CA PRO A 70 4.07 19.16 -35.70
C PRO A 70 3.94 17.79 -36.37
N GLU A 71 4.91 17.38 -37.18
CA GLU A 71 4.86 16.08 -37.88
C GLU A 71 4.85 14.90 -36.90
N GLN A 72 5.76 14.90 -35.93
CA GLN A 72 5.87 13.84 -34.94
C GLN A 72 4.64 13.80 -34.02
N GLY A 73 4.18 14.97 -33.57
CA GLY A 73 3.01 15.09 -32.71
C GLY A 73 1.72 14.64 -33.40
N TRP A 74 1.54 15.01 -34.67
CA TRP A 74 0.43 14.53 -35.49
C TRP A 74 0.45 13.00 -35.62
N GLN A 75 1.60 12.40 -35.94
CA GLN A 75 1.72 10.93 -36.03
C GLN A 75 1.36 10.22 -34.72
N LEU A 76 1.82 10.74 -33.56
CA LEU A 76 1.49 10.17 -32.26
C LEU A 76 0.01 10.31 -31.90
N MET A 77 -0.59 11.43 -32.30
CA MET A 77 -2.02 11.70 -32.09
C MET A 77 -2.87 10.79 -32.97
N THR A 78 -2.59 10.66 -34.26
CA THR A 78 -3.37 9.79 -35.16
C THR A 78 -3.30 8.32 -34.74
N GLN A 79 -2.15 7.83 -34.29
CA GLN A 79 -2.03 6.49 -33.69
C GLN A 79 -2.96 6.27 -32.48
N ALA A 80 -3.26 7.33 -31.72
CA ALA A 80 -4.23 7.27 -30.63
C ALA A 80 -5.67 7.25 -31.17
N LEU A 81 -5.96 8.09 -32.17
CA LEU A 81 -7.28 8.18 -32.80
C LEU A 81 -7.67 6.90 -33.56
N ASP A 82 -6.72 6.19 -34.16
CA ASP A 82 -6.98 4.93 -34.85
C ASP A 82 -7.49 3.83 -33.89
N LYS A 83 -7.03 3.87 -32.63
CA LYS A 83 -7.36 2.91 -31.56
C LYS A 83 -8.69 3.17 -30.87
N LEU A 84 -9.40 4.25 -31.24
CA LEU A 84 -10.72 4.54 -30.69
C LEU A 84 -11.68 3.37 -30.91
N SER A 85 -12.69 3.23 -30.07
CA SER A 85 -13.72 2.20 -30.19
C SER A 85 -15.10 2.83 -30.29
N CYS A 86 -15.97 2.26 -31.10
CA CYS A 86 -17.38 2.66 -31.14
C CYS A 86 -18.22 1.82 -30.17
N PRO A 87 -19.42 2.29 -29.81
CA PRO A 87 -20.41 1.46 -29.12
C PRO A 87 -20.66 0.12 -29.85
N LEU A 88 -20.95 -0.94 -29.07
CA LEU A 88 -21.09 -2.32 -29.59
C LEU A 88 -22.22 -2.51 -30.60
N ASP A 89 -23.20 -1.63 -30.58
CA ASP A 89 -24.36 -1.58 -31.48
C ASP A 89 -24.07 -0.90 -32.82
N VAL A 90 -22.88 -0.31 -32.99
CA VAL A 90 -22.45 0.32 -34.24
C VAL A 90 -21.69 -0.69 -35.11
N LEU A 91 -22.11 -0.84 -36.37
CA LEU A 91 -21.44 -1.71 -37.33
C LEU A 91 -19.99 -1.25 -37.59
N PRO A 92 -19.04 -2.17 -37.83
CA PRO A 92 -17.63 -1.83 -38.04
C PRO A 92 -17.38 -0.80 -39.16
N GLU A 93 -18.12 -0.90 -40.28
CA GLU A 93 -18.00 0.03 -41.41
C GLU A 93 -18.44 1.44 -41.03
N SER A 94 -19.59 1.58 -40.36
CA SER A 94 -20.07 2.86 -39.84
C SER A 94 -19.12 3.43 -38.79
N CYS A 95 -18.52 2.57 -37.97
CA CYS A 95 -17.51 3.00 -37.00
C CYS A 95 -16.26 3.57 -37.69
N ALA A 96 -15.77 2.93 -38.76
CA ALA A 96 -14.64 3.44 -39.52
C ALA A 96 -14.94 4.80 -40.16
N GLU A 97 -16.16 5.00 -40.66
CA GLU A 97 -16.60 6.29 -41.20
C GLU A 97 -16.63 7.37 -40.11
N LEU A 98 -17.24 7.09 -38.95
CA LEU A 98 -17.31 8.02 -37.82
C LEU A 98 -15.93 8.41 -37.30
N LYS A 99 -15.00 7.45 -37.21
CA LYS A 99 -13.59 7.73 -36.90
C LYS A 99 -12.94 8.62 -37.95
N GLY A 100 -13.18 8.35 -39.24
CA GLY A 100 -12.68 9.16 -40.34
C GLY A 100 -13.21 10.60 -40.31
N GLN A 101 -14.47 10.79 -39.94
CA GLN A 101 -15.07 12.10 -39.71
C GLN A 101 -14.41 12.81 -38.52
N PHE A 102 -14.27 12.13 -37.38
CA PHE A 102 -13.61 12.67 -36.19
C PHE A 102 -12.15 13.08 -36.48
N LEU A 103 -11.41 12.27 -37.23
CA LEU A 103 -10.04 12.57 -37.65
C LEU A 103 -9.98 13.83 -38.53
N LYS A 104 -10.93 14.03 -39.46
CA LYS A 104 -11.00 15.25 -40.29
C LYS A 104 -11.31 16.52 -39.48
N LEU A 105 -11.99 16.36 -38.35
CA LEU A 105 -12.27 17.45 -37.40
C LEU A 105 -11.09 17.71 -36.45
N SER A 106 -10.06 16.88 -36.48
CA SER A 106 -8.93 16.91 -35.57
C SER A 106 -7.69 17.55 -36.20
N GLN A 107 -6.93 18.32 -35.41
CA GLN A 107 -5.69 18.99 -35.80
C GLN A 107 -4.66 18.92 -34.68
N TYR A 108 -3.38 18.98 -35.03
CA TYR A 108 -2.29 19.04 -34.06
C TYR A 108 -1.61 20.42 -34.04
N TRP A 109 -1.25 20.86 -32.84
CA TRP A 109 -0.57 22.12 -32.57
C TRP A 109 0.64 21.90 -31.66
N GLN A 110 1.76 22.53 -31.97
CA GLN A 110 2.86 22.68 -31.02
C GLN A 110 2.62 23.97 -30.24
N LEU A 111 2.32 23.89 -28.95
CA LEU A 111 2.04 25.06 -28.11
C LEU A 111 3.07 25.16 -26.98
N GLN A 112 3.93 26.16 -27.04
CA GLN A 112 4.96 26.40 -26.03
C GLN A 112 5.02 27.86 -25.58
N THR A 113 4.78 28.80 -26.47
CA THR A 113 4.99 30.24 -26.27
C THR A 113 3.68 31.02 -26.40
N ALA A 114 3.65 32.26 -25.91
CA ALA A 114 2.48 33.13 -26.05
C ALA A 114 2.04 33.35 -27.51
N GLU A 115 3.01 33.36 -28.44
CA GLU A 115 2.75 33.50 -29.87
C GLU A 115 1.97 32.29 -30.41
N ASP A 116 2.34 31.07 -30.04
CA ASP A 116 1.65 29.85 -30.46
C ASP A 116 0.16 29.86 -30.09
N TYR A 117 -0.16 30.30 -28.86
CA TYR A 117 -1.56 30.42 -28.40
C TYR A 117 -2.32 31.53 -29.13
N SER A 118 -1.65 32.63 -29.47
CA SER A 118 -2.23 33.70 -30.29
C SER A 118 -2.53 33.20 -31.70
N THR A 119 -1.61 32.47 -32.33
CA THR A 119 -1.81 31.86 -33.65
C THR A 119 -2.95 30.85 -33.64
N LEU A 120 -3.04 30.00 -32.60
CA LEU A 120 -4.18 29.09 -32.44
C LEU A 120 -5.52 29.83 -32.35
N SER A 121 -5.60 30.90 -31.56
CA SER A 121 -6.85 31.68 -31.44
C SER A 121 -7.26 32.29 -32.77
N GLN A 122 -6.29 32.87 -33.49
CA GLN A 122 -6.52 33.47 -34.80
C GLN A 122 -6.98 32.43 -35.84
N ASP A 123 -6.40 31.22 -35.84
CA ASP A 123 -6.83 30.12 -36.71
C ASP A 123 -8.27 29.68 -36.40
N ILE A 124 -8.61 29.50 -35.11
CA ILE A 124 -9.97 29.17 -34.68
C ILE A 124 -10.96 30.24 -35.18
N GLU A 125 -10.69 31.52 -34.91
CA GLU A 125 -11.55 32.63 -35.32
C GLU A 125 -11.71 32.75 -36.84
N THR A 126 -10.60 32.60 -37.57
CA THR A 126 -10.59 32.67 -39.04
C THR A 126 -11.42 31.54 -39.65
N ARG A 127 -11.30 30.31 -39.14
CA ARG A 127 -12.09 29.18 -39.63
C ARG A 127 -13.57 29.34 -39.34
N LEU A 128 -13.91 29.77 -38.13
CA LEU A 128 -15.31 30.02 -37.76
C LEU A 128 -15.96 31.05 -38.69
N GLN A 129 -15.25 32.12 -39.03
CA GLN A 129 -15.71 33.12 -39.99
C GLN A 129 -15.87 32.54 -41.40
N GLN A 130 -14.90 31.76 -41.88
CA GLN A 130 -14.94 31.13 -43.21
C GLN A 130 -16.07 30.11 -43.35
N GLU A 131 -16.34 29.34 -42.29
CA GLU A 131 -17.40 28.32 -42.26
C GLU A 131 -18.77 28.90 -41.89
N GLY A 132 -18.85 30.21 -41.59
CA GLY A 132 -20.09 30.88 -41.18
C GLY A 132 -20.66 30.36 -39.85
N LEU A 133 -19.80 29.86 -38.96
CA LEU A 133 -20.18 29.26 -37.70
C LEU A 133 -20.06 30.26 -36.54
N ARG A 134 -21.05 30.25 -35.65
CA ARG A 134 -21.02 31.02 -34.40
C ARG A 134 -20.29 30.22 -33.32
N GLU A 135 -19.29 30.81 -32.69
CA GLU A 135 -18.64 30.23 -31.51
C GLU A 135 -19.63 30.13 -30.34
N ALA A 136 -19.84 28.90 -29.84
CA ALA A 136 -20.55 28.65 -28.60
C ALA A 136 -19.59 28.65 -27.41
N GLY A 137 -18.39 28.07 -27.56
CA GLY A 137 -17.40 28.07 -26.49
C GLY A 137 -16.15 27.25 -26.77
N ARG A 138 -15.20 27.34 -25.84
CA ARG A 138 -13.92 26.61 -25.87
C ARG A 138 -13.75 25.76 -24.62
N ILE A 139 -13.31 24.51 -24.80
CA ILE A 139 -12.85 23.65 -23.71
C ILE A 139 -11.33 23.51 -23.83
N PHE A 140 -10.59 23.90 -22.79
CA PHE A 140 -9.17 23.58 -22.67
C PHE A 140 -8.98 22.49 -21.64
N TYR A 141 -8.53 21.31 -22.06
CA TYR A 141 -8.29 20.17 -21.20
C TYR A 141 -6.80 20.03 -20.90
N PHE A 142 -6.41 20.17 -19.63
CA PHE A 142 -5.02 20.17 -19.20
C PHE A 142 -4.58 18.74 -18.82
N SER A 143 -4.24 17.93 -19.81
CA SER A 143 -3.58 16.63 -19.60
C SER A 143 -2.05 16.78 -19.52
N VAL A 144 -1.60 17.75 -18.72
CA VAL A 144 -0.18 18.13 -18.53
C VAL A 144 0.15 18.21 -17.04
N PRO A 145 1.43 18.20 -16.65
CA PRO A 145 1.82 18.34 -15.24
C PRO A 145 1.37 19.67 -14.62
N ALA A 146 1.00 19.64 -13.33
CA ALA A 146 0.43 20.78 -12.61
C ALA A 146 1.34 22.03 -12.60
N PHE A 147 2.67 21.85 -12.60
CA PHE A 147 3.61 22.99 -12.64
C PHE A 147 3.47 23.86 -13.90
N ALA A 148 2.91 23.32 -14.99
CA ALA A 148 2.70 24.06 -16.24
C ALA A 148 1.40 24.87 -16.24
N TYR A 149 0.50 24.66 -15.27
CA TYR A 149 -0.86 25.18 -15.30
C TYR A 149 -0.89 26.71 -15.32
N ALA A 150 -0.08 27.38 -14.50
CA ALA A 150 -0.08 28.83 -14.41
C ALA A 150 0.37 29.51 -15.71
N GLY A 151 1.46 29.04 -16.32
CA GLY A 151 1.95 29.59 -17.59
C GLY A 151 0.95 29.40 -18.73
N ILE A 152 0.33 28.22 -18.82
CA ILE A 152 -0.73 27.96 -19.80
C ILE A 152 -1.96 28.84 -19.53
N ALA A 153 -2.37 28.97 -18.27
CA ALA A 153 -3.51 29.80 -17.87
C ALA A 153 -3.29 31.27 -18.26
N GLN A 154 -2.08 31.79 -18.06
CA GLN A 154 -1.68 33.12 -18.49
C GLN A 154 -1.83 33.29 -20.00
N HIS A 155 -1.30 32.35 -20.79
CA HIS A 155 -1.40 32.40 -22.25
C HIS A 155 -2.85 32.39 -22.72
N ILE A 156 -3.68 31.46 -22.23
CA ILE A 156 -5.10 31.37 -22.56
C ILE A 156 -5.81 32.69 -22.23
N ASN A 157 -5.62 33.21 -21.02
CA ASN A 157 -6.30 34.44 -20.61
C ASN A 157 -5.86 35.67 -21.43
N SER A 158 -4.60 35.70 -21.88
CA SER A 158 -4.05 36.82 -22.65
C SER A 158 -4.46 36.85 -24.12
N SER A 159 -4.56 35.69 -24.79
CA SER A 159 -4.65 35.64 -26.26
C SER A 159 -5.57 34.56 -26.82
N CYS A 160 -6.06 33.60 -26.02
CA CYS A 160 -6.82 32.45 -26.50
C CYS A 160 -8.19 32.25 -25.82
N ARG A 161 -8.61 33.21 -25.00
CA ARG A 161 -9.95 33.27 -24.41
C ARG A 161 -10.96 33.60 -25.52
N PRO A 162 -12.11 32.91 -25.62
CA PRO A 162 -13.09 33.17 -26.65
C PRO A 162 -13.72 34.56 -26.49
N GLY A 163 -14.26 35.09 -27.59
CA GLY A 163 -14.90 36.40 -27.63
C GLY A 163 -16.19 36.50 -26.80
N PRO A 164 -16.75 37.71 -26.66
CA PRO A 164 -17.99 37.93 -25.90
C PRO A 164 -19.15 37.06 -26.40
N GLY A 165 -19.86 36.42 -25.46
CA GLY A 165 -21.03 35.58 -25.75
C GLY A 165 -20.72 34.09 -25.96
N ALA A 166 -19.45 33.71 -25.98
CA ALA A 166 -19.00 32.32 -25.96
C ALA A 166 -18.42 31.96 -24.58
N TRP A 167 -18.65 30.74 -24.11
CA TRP A 167 -18.17 30.29 -22.79
C TRP A 167 -16.75 29.72 -22.87
N LEU A 168 -16.03 29.79 -21.75
CA LEU A 168 -14.73 29.14 -21.54
C LEU A 168 -14.86 28.07 -20.45
N ARG A 169 -14.30 26.90 -20.69
CA ARG A 169 -14.18 25.84 -19.67
C ARG A 169 -12.76 25.30 -19.67
N VAL A 170 -12.14 25.32 -18.49
CA VAL A 170 -10.77 24.87 -18.27
C VAL A 170 -10.83 23.64 -17.38
N VAL A 171 -10.39 22.50 -17.90
CA VAL A 171 -10.41 21.21 -17.21
C VAL A 171 -9.01 20.94 -16.69
N LEU A 172 -8.90 20.70 -15.39
CA LEU A 172 -7.64 20.51 -14.68
C LEU A 172 -7.60 19.09 -14.11
N GLU A 173 -6.49 18.40 -14.28
CA GLU A 173 -6.25 17.07 -13.71
C GLU A 173 -5.53 17.17 -12.37
N LYS A 174 -5.71 16.14 -11.54
CA LYS A 174 -4.90 15.99 -10.33
C LYS A 174 -3.41 15.82 -10.72
N PRO A 175 -2.46 16.27 -9.89
CA PRO A 175 -2.62 16.73 -8.50
C PRO A 175 -2.94 18.23 -8.34
N PHE A 176 -3.81 18.56 -7.37
CA PHE A 176 -4.17 19.94 -7.01
C PHE A 176 -3.44 20.37 -5.72
N GLY A 177 -2.12 20.48 -5.81
CA GLY A 177 -1.22 20.62 -4.66
C GLY A 177 -0.86 19.28 -4.02
N HIS A 178 0.06 19.32 -3.05
CA HIS A 178 0.49 18.18 -2.24
C HIS A 178 0.20 18.38 -0.73
N ASP A 179 -0.29 19.57 -0.36
CA ASP A 179 -0.74 19.94 0.96
C ASP A 179 -1.66 21.18 0.86
N ARG A 180 -2.20 21.61 2.01
CA ARG A 180 -3.07 22.77 2.12
C ARG A 180 -2.45 24.08 1.61
N ARG A 181 -1.14 24.25 1.76
CA ARG A 181 -0.44 25.49 1.37
C ARG A 181 -0.25 25.54 -0.14
N SER A 182 0.36 24.51 -0.72
CA SER A 182 0.57 24.37 -2.16
C SER A 182 -0.74 24.39 -2.95
N ALA A 183 -1.81 23.76 -2.43
CA ALA A 183 -3.13 23.83 -3.02
C ALA A 183 -3.71 25.26 -3.01
N GLN A 184 -3.47 26.03 -1.95
CA GLN A 184 -3.89 27.42 -1.86
C GLN A 184 -3.09 28.32 -2.80
N GLU A 185 -1.78 28.12 -2.90
CA GLU A 185 -0.90 28.86 -3.81
C GLU A 185 -1.34 28.63 -5.27
N LEU A 186 -1.51 27.37 -5.67
CA LEU A 186 -2.01 27.00 -7.00
C LEU A 186 -3.40 27.58 -7.28
N SER A 187 -4.32 27.50 -6.32
CA SER A 187 -5.69 28.01 -6.49
C SER A 187 -5.72 29.53 -6.60
N LYS A 188 -4.89 30.24 -5.82
CA LYS A 188 -4.77 31.70 -5.88
C LYS A 188 -4.20 32.13 -7.22
N GLU A 189 -3.17 31.45 -7.71
CA GLU A 189 -2.54 31.75 -9.00
C GLU A 189 -3.52 31.54 -10.16
N LEU A 190 -4.18 30.39 -10.24
CA LEU A 190 -5.20 30.12 -11.27
C LEU A 190 -6.38 31.10 -11.18
N GLY A 191 -6.78 31.50 -9.98
CA GLY A 191 -7.83 32.50 -9.76
C GLY A 191 -7.49 33.90 -10.28
N THR A 192 -6.23 34.18 -10.63
CA THR A 192 -5.86 35.43 -11.33
C THR A 192 -6.25 35.43 -12.81
N PHE A 193 -6.41 34.25 -13.41
CA PHE A 193 -6.66 34.07 -14.84
C PHE A 193 -8.07 33.57 -15.15
N PHE A 194 -8.62 32.70 -14.29
CA PHE A 194 -9.90 32.05 -14.51
C PHE A 194 -10.85 32.26 -13.33
N ARG A 195 -12.14 32.32 -13.64
CA ARG A 195 -13.20 32.31 -12.64
C ARG A 195 -13.51 30.89 -12.20
N GLU A 196 -14.06 30.72 -11.00
CA GLU A 196 -14.35 29.39 -10.46
C GLU A 196 -15.38 28.63 -11.33
N GLU A 197 -16.35 29.32 -11.91
CA GLU A 197 -17.32 28.74 -12.84
C GLU A 197 -16.70 28.24 -14.16
N GLU A 198 -15.51 28.74 -14.52
CA GLU A 198 -14.78 28.32 -15.72
C GLU A 198 -13.92 27.07 -15.44
N MET A 199 -13.54 26.80 -14.18
CA MET A 199 -12.62 25.72 -13.81
C MET A 199 -13.33 24.42 -13.44
N TYR A 200 -12.85 23.30 -13.99
CA TYR A 200 -13.36 21.95 -13.76
C TYR A 200 -12.22 21.07 -13.28
N ARG A 201 -12.07 20.92 -11.95
CA ARG A 201 -11.05 20.07 -11.34
C ARG A 201 -11.57 18.63 -11.30
N VAL A 202 -10.91 17.78 -12.08
CA VAL A 202 -11.34 16.41 -12.30
C VAL A 202 -10.89 15.50 -11.16
N ASP A 203 -11.87 14.82 -10.58
CA ASP A 203 -11.66 13.54 -9.93
C ASP A 203 -12.45 12.49 -10.72
N HIS A 204 -11.74 11.63 -11.45
CA HIS A 204 -12.37 10.65 -12.32
C HIS A 204 -13.22 9.61 -11.56
N TYR A 205 -13.05 9.42 -10.25
CA TYR A 205 -13.91 8.51 -9.48
C TYR A 205 -15.35 9.01 -9.42
N LEU A 206 -15.57 10.33 -9.49
CA LEU A 206 -16.91 10.91 -9.54
C LEU A 206 -17.65 10.58 -10.84
N GLY A 207 -16.93 10.16 -11.89
CA GLY A 207 -17.49 9.67 -13.15
C GLY A 207 -17.79 8.16 -13.16
N LYS A 208 -17.31 7.39 -12.17
CA LYS A 208 -17.58 5.95 -12.11
C LYS A 208 -19.05 5.70 -11.76
N GLN A 209 -19.73 4.88 -12.55
CA GLN A 209 -21.20 4.75 -12.49
C GLN A 209 -21.73 4.36 -11.10
N ALA A 210 -21.06 3.47 -10.36
CA ALA A 210 -21.49 3.12 -9.01
C ALA A 210 -21.34 4.28 -8.01
N VAL A 211 -20.29 5.11 -8.16
CA VAL A 211 -20.06 6.31 -7.33
C VAL A 211 -21.08 7.39 -7.66
N ALA A 212 -21.28 7.66 -8.96
CA ALA A 212 -22.30 8.61 -9.43
C ALA A 212 -23.72 8.21 -9.01
N GLN A 213 -23.96 6.92 -8.75
CA GLN A 213 -25.25 6.40 -8.30
C GLN A 213 -25.52 6.60 -6.80
N ILE A 214 -24.53 6.98 -5.97
CA ILE A 214 -24.72 7.11 -4.52
C ILE A 214 -25.83 8.11 -4.17
N LEU A 215 -25.77 9.33 -4.71
CA LEU A 215 -26.77 10.37 -4.39
C LEU A 215 -28.15 10.09 -4.98
N PRO A 216 -28.29 9.73 -6.28
CA PRO A 216 -29.57 9.34 -6.83
C PRO A 216 -30.20 8.15 -6.10
N PHE A 217 -29.40 7.16 -5.69
CA PHE A 217 -29.91 6.02 -4.92
C PHE A 217 -30.44 6.46 -3.56
N ARG A 218 -29.71 7.33 -2.83
CA ARG A 218 -30.16 7.88 -1.55
C ARG A 218 -31.48 8.64 -1.68
N ASP A 219 -31.62 9.46 -2.73
CA ASP A 219 -32.82 10.25 -2.98
C ASP A 219 -34.03 9.41 -3.42
N GLN A 220 -33.84 8.46 -4.34
CA GLN A 220 -34.91 7.56 -4.80
C GLN A 220 -35.45 6.68 -3.67
N ASN A 221 -34.59 6.34 -2.70
CA ASN A 221 -34.96 5.49 -1.56
C ASN A 221 -35.16 6.29 -0.26
N ARG A 222 -35.27 7.63 -0.34
CA ARG A 222 -35.31 8.56 0.80
C ARG A 222 -36.28 8.12 1.91
N ASN A 223 -37.49 7.71 1.55
CA ASN A 223 -38.54 7.29 2.49
C ASN A 223 -38.13 6.11 3.39
N ALA A 224 -37.38 5.15 2.85
CA ALA A 224 -36.88 3.99 3.59
C ALA A 224 -35.51 4.28 4.22
N LEU A 225 -34.63 4.95 3.48
CA LEU A 225 -33.22 5.08 3.82
C LEU A 225 -32.92 6.16 4.87
N ASP A 226 -33.60 7.31 4.85
CA ASP A 226 -33.29 8.43 5.75
C ASP A 226 -33.39 8.05 7.24
N ARG A 227 -34.32 7.14 7.57
CA ARG A 227 -34.52 6.60 8.92
C ARG A 227 -33.37 5.70 9.36
N LEU A 228 -32.71 5.04 8.41
CA LEU A 228 -31.63 4.08 8.63
C LEU A 228 -30.24 4.71 8.47
N TRP A 229 -30.11 5.83 7.76
CA TRP A 229 -28.82 6.44 7.41
C TRP A 229 -28.25 7.35 8.51
N ASN A 230 -28.07 6.81 9.71
CA ASN A 230 -27.60 7.53 10.89
C ASN A 230 -26.96 6.59 11.93
N ARG A 231 -26.29 7.16 12.92
CA ARG A 231 -25.58 6.48 14.03
C ARG A 231 -26.40 5.47 14.84
N HIS A 232 -27.73 5.56 14.84
CA HIS A 232 -28.55 4.61 15.59
C HIS A 232 -28.68 3.26 14.87
N HIS A 233 -28.42 3.25 13.56
CA HIS A 233 -28.65 2.10 12.69
C HIS A 233 -27.41 1.70 11.90
N VAL A 234 -26.54 2.63 11.51
CA VAL A 234 -25.25 2.33 10.87
C VAL A 234 -24.24 1.96 11.94
N ASP A 235 -23.56 0.84 11.73
CA ASP A 235 -22.46 0.34 12.53
C ASP A 235 -21.16 1.02 12.12
N ARG A 236 -20.81 0.94 10.83
CA ARG A 236 -19.64 1.58 10.22
C ARG A 236 -19.77 1.74 8.72
N VAL A 237 -18.87 2.51 8.14
CA VAL A 237 -18.74 2.71 6.69
C VAL A 237 -17.32 2.36 6.26
N GLU A 238 -17.19 1.56 5.20
CA GLU A 238 -15.92 1.15 4.60
C GLU A 238 -15.86 1.67 3.15
N ILE A 239 -14.81 2.41 2.81
CA ILE A 239 -14.54 2.91 1.46
C ILE A 239 -13.17 2.40 1.05
N VAL A 240 -13.14 1.41 0.16
CA VAL A 240 -11.95 0.60 -0.10
C VAL A 240 -11.61 0.60 -1.58
N MET A 241 -10.32 0.73 -1.89
CA MET A 241 -9.77 0.59 -3.23
C MET A 241 -8.45 -0.19 -3.20
N LYS A 242 -8.49 -1.43 -3.68
CA LYS A 242 -7.31 -2.31 -3.78
C LYS A 242 -6.83 -2.38 -5.23
N GLU A 243 -5.51 -2.37 -5.41
CA GLU A 243 -4.87 -2.57 -6.70
C GLU A 243 -3.84 -3.69 -6.64
N THR A 244 -3.87 -4.60 -7.62
CA THR A 244 -2.84 -5.64 -7.79
C THR A 244 -1.56 -5.10 -8.41
N VAL A 245 -1.66 -3.99 -9.17
CA VAL A 245 -0.52 -3.36 -9.84
C VAL A 245 0.31 -2.61 -8.81
N ASP A 246 1.62 -2.69 -8.97
CA ASP A 246 2.58 -1.95 -8.14
C ASP A 246 2.80 -0.53 -8.70
N ALA A 247 3.83 0.17 -8.22
CA ALA A 247 4.19 1.51 -8.67
C ALA A 247 5.32 1.54 -9.72
N GLU A 248 5.78 0.39 -10.23
CA GLU A 248 6.89 0.33 -11.20
C GLU A 248 6.57 1.18 -12.45
N GLY A 249 7.58 1.89 -12.95
CA GLY A 249 7.49 2.80 -14.08
C GLY A 249 6.88 4.17 -13.75
N ARG A 250 6.40 4.38 -12.52
CA ARG A 250 5.86 5.66 -12.04
C ARG A 250 6.45 6.07 -10.69
N ILE A 251 7.61 5.54 -10.33
CA ILE A 251 8.20 5.74 -9.00
C ILE A 251 8.54 7.20 -8.73
N SER A 252 8.97 7.97 -9.73
CA SER A 252 9.26 9.41 -9.57
C SER A 252 8.05 10.20 -9.08
N PHE A 253 6.86 9.90 -9.61
CA PHE A 253 5.62 10.47 -9.14
C PHE A 253 5.21 9.87 -7.79
N TYR A 254 5.22 8.55 -7.67
CA TYR A 254 4.67 7.91 -6.47
C TYR A 254 5.47 8.23 -5.20
N GLU A 255 6.79 8.41 -5.32
CA GLU A 255 7.67 8.77 -4.20
C GLU A 255 7.38 10.15 -3.61
N GLU A 256 6.83 11.07 -4.40
CA GLU A 256 6.43 12.40 -3.92
C GLU A 256 5.03 12.38 -3.29
N TYR A 257 4.12 11.55 -3.80
CA TYR A 257 2.71 11.59 -3.43
C TYR A 257 2.32 10.54 -2.37
N GLY A 258 2.76 9.30 -2.55
CA GLY A 258 2.31 8.14 -1.78
C GLY A 258 0.82 7.84 -1.95
N VAL A 259 0.36 6.74 -1.36
CA VAL A 259 -1.03 6.27 -1.52
C VAL A 259 -2.07 7.25 -0.99
N ILE A 260 -1.74 8.00 0.08
CA ILE A 260 -2.68 8.93 0.72
C ILE A 260 -3.01 10.07 -0.25
N ARG A 261 -2.01 10.73 -0.85
CA ARG A 261 -2.27 11.81 -1.81
C ARG A 261 -2.76 11.30 -3.15
N ASP A 262 -2.31 10.12 -3.60
CA ASP A 262 -2.71 9.59 -4.90
C ASP A 262 -4.17 9.16 -4.92
N VAL A 263 -4.68 8.52 -3.86
CA VAL A 263 -6.03 7.89 -3.87
C VAL A 263 -6.92 8.34 -2.72
N ILE A 264 -6.40 8.43 -1.49
CA ILE A 264 -7.26 8.57 -0.31
C ILE A 264 -7.78 10.02 -0.18
N GLN A 265 -6.88 11.00 -0.28
CA GLN A 265 -7.16 12.44 -0.14
C GLN A 265 -8.13 12.96 -1.20
N ASN A 266 -8.12 12.36 -2.38
CA ASN A 266 -9.01 12.71 -3.49
C ASN A 266 -10.18 11.72 -3.60
N HIS A 267 -9.99 10.58 -4.27
CA HIS A 267 -11.03 9.65 -4.71
C HIS A 267 -11.89 9.16 -3.54
N LEU A 268 -11.27 8.62 -2.49
CA LEU A 268 -12.03 8.04 -1.38
C LEU A 268 -12.69 9.12 -0.52
N THR A 269 -12.08 10.29 -0.41
CA THR A 269 -12.64 11.45 0.31
C THR A 269 -13.86 12.03 -0.41
N GLU A 270 -13.82 12.14 -1.73
CA GLU A 270 -14.96 12.60 -2.51
C GLU A 270 -16.15 11.62 -2.43
N ILE A 271 -15.87 10.32 -2.44
CA ILE A 271 -16.87 9.28 -2.18
C ILE A 271 -17.44 9.38 -0.76
N LEU A 272 -16.57 9.59 0.24
CA LEU A 272 -16.98 9.81 1.63
C LEU A 272 -17.98 10.95 1.74
N MET A 273 -17.74 12.07 1.03
CA MET A 273 -18.66 13.20 1.03
C MET A 273 -20.03 12.81 0.50
N TYR A 274 -20.13 12.01 -0.57
CA TYR A 274 -21.42 11.55 -1.09
C TYR A 274 -22.17 10.61 -0.15
N VAL A 275 -21.44 9.81 0.63
CA VAL A 275 -22.04 8.91 1.63
C VAL A 275 -22.51 9.70 2.85
N ALA A 276 -21.66 10.60 3.36
CA ALA A 276 -21.86 11.21 4.66
C ALA A 276 -22.71 12.49 4.65
N MET A 277 -22.69 13.27 3.56
CA MET A 277 -23.36 14.57 3.57
C MET A 277 -24.87 14.48 3.75
N GLU A 278 -25.45 15.54 4.31
CA GLU A 278 -26.90 15.74 4.25
C GLU A 278 -27.38 15.74 2.80
N LEU A 279 -28.51 15.08 2.55
CA LEU A 279 -29.07 15.01 1.21
C LEU A 279 -29.83 16.33 0.94
N PRO A 280 -29.45 17.12 -0.09
CA PRO A 280 -30.13 18.37 -0.40
C PRO A 280 -31.59 18.11 -0.80
N ARG A 281 -32.43 19.14 -0.71
CA ARG A 281 -33.84 19.03 -1.16
C ARG A 281 -33.93 18.81 -2.66
N ASN A 282 -33.01 19.42 -3.41
CA ASN A 282 -32.93 19.28 -4.85
C ASN A 282 -31.49 18.93 -5.27
N LEU A 283 -31.27 17.67 -5.71
CA LEU A 283 -29.97 17.22 -6.20
C LEU A 283 -29.51 17.93 -7.48
N SER A 284 -30.43 18.53 -8.24
CA SER A 284 -30.11 19.29 -9.43
C SER A 284 -29.59 20.70 -9.13
N ASN A 285 -29.61 21.16 -7.86
CA ASN A 285 -29.04 22.44 -7.46
C ASN A 285 -27.56 22.27 -7.05
N PRO A 286 -26.59 22.74 -7.87
CA PRO A 286 -25.17 22.59 -7.58
C PRO A 286 -24.73 23.28 -6.29
N GLU A 287 -25.27 24.47 -6.01
CA GLU A 287 -24.88 25.27 -4.86
C GLU A 287 -25.27 24.60 -3.55
N GLU A 288 -26.49 24.04 -3.49
CA GLU A 288 -26.97 23.32 -2.30
C GLU A 288 -26.14 22.06 -2.05
N LEU A 289 -25.83 21.30 -3.11
CA LEU A 289 -25.01 20.11 -3.05
C LEU A 289 -23.60 20.43 -2.54
N LEU A 290 -22.94 21.43 -3.13
CA LEU A 290 -21.59 21.85 -2.74
C LEU A 290 -21.55 22.37 -1.31
N ARG A 291 -22.60 23.09 -0.85
CA ARG A 291 -22.74 23.54 0.53
C ARG A 291 -22.86 22.36 1.51
N CYS A 292 -23.64 21.32 1.18
CA CYS A 292 -23.75 20.12 2.00
C CYS A 292 -22.42 19.35 2.10
N LYS A 293 -21.66 19.25 1.00
CA LYS A 293 -20.30 18.67 1.01
C LYS A 293 -19.38 19.46 1.94
N LEU A 294 -19.33 20.78 1.78
CA LEU A 294 -18.48 21.66 2.59
C LEU A 294 -18.83 21.61 4.09
N GLN A 295 -20.12 21.56 4.44
CA GLN A 295 -20.56 21.39 5.83
C GLN A 295 -20.10 20.06 6.41
N THR A 296 -20.02 19.02 5.59
CA THR A 296 -19.53 17.70 5.99
C THR A 296 -18.03 17.69 6.20
N PHE A 297 -17.26 18.34 5.31
CA PHE A 297 -15.82 18.56 5.53
C PHE A 297 -15.53 19.27 6.85
N ARG A 298 -16.27 20.35 7.15
CA ARG A 298 -16.13 21.10 8.41
C ARG A 298 -16.49 20.30 9.66
N ALA A 299 -17.23 19.20 9.52
CA ALA A 299 -17.59 18.30 10.61
C ALA A 299 -16.60 17.14 10.77
N LEU A 300 -15.62 16.95 9.88
CA LEU A 300 -14.59 15.94 10.07
C LEU A 300 -13.66 16.35 11.22
N ARG A 301 -13.33 15.40 12.09
CA ARG A 301 -12.26 15.59 13.07
C ARG A 301 -10.91 15.70 12.36
N SER A 302 -10.01 16.47 12.96
CA SER A 302 -8.62 16.51 12.51
C SER A 302 -7.99 15.12 12.64
N LEU A 303 -7.13 14.78 11.68
CA LEU A 303 -6.46 13.50 11.61
C LEU A 303 -5.03 13.62 12.11
N GLU A 304 -4.61 12.68 12.95
CA GLU A 304 -3.25 12.55 13.47
C GLU A 304 -2.73 11.14 13.17
N LYS A 305 -1.45 10.86 13.42
CA LYS A 305 -0.81 9.57 13.15
C LYS A 305 -1.62 8.35 13.64
N GLY A 306 -2.26 8.46 14.81
CA GLY A 306 -3.06 7.36 15.38
C GLY A 306 -4.32 7.03 14.57
N ASN A 307 -4.73 7.89 13.64
CA ASN A 307 -5.85 7.66 12.74
C ASN A 307 -5.47 6.85 11.49
N ALA A 308 -4.20 6.51 11.28
CA ALA A 308 -3.76 5.76 10.12
C ALA A 308 -2.85 4.59 10.48
N VAL A 309 -2.95 3.52 9.70
CA VAL A 309 -1.94 2.47 9.59
C VAL A 309 -1.30 2.55 8.21
N LEU A 310 0.02 2.40 8.14
CA LEU A 310 0.80 2.59 6.91
C LEU A 310 1.54 1.31 6.53
N GLY A 311 1.57 0.98 5.25
CA GLY A 311 2.33 -0.15 4.72
C GLY A 311 3.09 0.18 3.43
N GLN A 312 4.16 -0.56 3.16
CA GLN A 312 4.97 -0.46 1.94
C GLN A 312 5.28 -1.87 1.40
N TYR A 313 5.00 -2.13 0.12
CA TYR A 313 5.31 -3.45 -0.45
C TYR A 313 6.84 -3.61 -0.60
N GLN A 314 7.35 -4.81 -0.32
CA GLN A 314 8.78 -5.08 -0.18
C GLN A 314 9.61 -4.70 -1.42
N ALA A 315 9.06 -4.87 -2.63
CA ALA A 315 9.76 -4.52 -3.87
C ALA A 315 9.92 -3.01 -4.10
N TYR A 316 9.14 -2.15 -3.42
CA TYR A 316 9.09 -0.70 -3.68
C TYR A 316 10.47 -0.04 -3.50
N GLN A 317 11.18 -0.40 -2.42
CA GLN A 317 12.50 0.15 -2.13
C GLN A 317 13.52 -0.13 -3.25
N GLY A 318 13.50 -1.34 -3.81
CA GLY A 318 14.36 -1.71 -4.95
C GLY A 318 13.99 -0.95 -6.22
N GLN A 319 12.69 -0.72 -6.45
CA GLN A 319 12.19 0.08 -7.58
C GLN A 319 12.64 1.55 -7.46
N VAL A 320 12.59 2.14 -6.26
CA VAL A 320 13.10 3.49 -5.98
C VAL A 320 14.61 3.60 -6.27
N GLN A 321 15.40 2.64 -5.81
CA GLN A 321 16.85 2.63 -6.06
C GLN A 321 17.16 2.53 -7.56
N LYS A 322 16.41 1.69 -8.29
CA LYS A 322 16.60 1.45 -9.72
C LYS A 322 16.14 2.63 -10.59
N GLU A 323 14.91 3.10 -10.41
CA GLU A 323 14.31 4.13 -11.27
C GLU A 323 14.81 5.54 -10.97
N LEU A 324 15.05 5.86 -9.69
CA LEU A 324 15.53 7.19 -9.27
C LEU A 324 17.03 7.23 -9.03
N GLN A 325 17.76 6.15 -9.32
CA GLN A 325 19.21 6.02 -9.16
C GLN A 325 19.67 6.40 -7.74
N LYS A 326 18.87 6.04 -6.72
CA LYS A 326 19.19 6.31 -5.31
C LYS A 326 20.25 5.33 -4.80
N PRO A 327 21.15 5.75 -3.89
CA PRO A 327 22.18 4.86 -3.33
C PRO A 327 21.55 3.73 -2.49
N SER A 328 22.28 2.63 -2.32
CA SER A 328 21.84 1.44 -1.57
C SER A 328 21.42 1.72 -0.12
N GLY A 329 21.95 2.79 0.49
CA GLY A 329 21.61 3.23 1.85
C GLY A 329 20.33 4.07 1.96
N TYR A 330 19.73 4.53 0.85
CA TYR A 330 18.49 5.32 0.86
C TYR A 330 17.31 4.44 1.32
N MET A 331 16.47 4.96 2.22
CA MET A 331 15.17 4.36 2.58
C MET A 331 14.04 5.29 2.17
N SER A 332 13.07 4.75 1.45
CA SER A 332 11.81 5.42 1.22
C SER A 332 10.85 5.13 2.38
N LEU A 333 10.28 6.19 2.95
CA LEU A 333 9.18 6.10 3.92
C LEU A 333 7.81 6.21 3.23
N THR A 334 7.77 6.23 1.90
CA THR A 334 6.53 6.43 1.14
C THR A 334 5.57 5.26 1.34
N PRO A 335 4.35 5.50 1.88
CA PRO A 335 3.38 4.44 2.06
C PRO A 335 2.76 4.05 0.70
N THR A 336 2.75 2.74 0.42
CA THR A 336 2.05 2.15 -0.74
C THR A 336 0.72 1.51 -0.34
N PHE A 337 0.44 1.42 0.95
CA PHE A 337 -0.82 1.02 1.57
C PHE A 337 -1.12 1.97 2.74
N ALA A 338 -2.39 2.34 2.90
CA ALA A 338 -2.85 3.00 4.11
C ALA A 338 -4.31 2.65 4.42
N GLY A 339 -4.59 2.43 5.70
CA GLY A 339 -5.94 2.36 6.26
C GLY A 339 -6.15 3.52 7.21
N VAL A 340 -7.18 4.33 7.00
CA VAL A 340 -7.42 5.58 7.73
C VAL A 340 -8.81 5.57 8.36
N LEU A 341 -8.88 5.88 9.65
CA LEU A 341 -10.12 6.04 10.41
C LEU A 341 -10.48 7.52 10.51
N LEU A 342 -11.67 7.86 10.02
CA LEU A 342 -12.27 9.18 10.11
C LEU A 342 -13.50 9.16 11.02
N GLN A 343 -13.72 10.28 11.69
CA GLN A 343 -14.89 10.53 12.54
C GLN A 343 -15.54 11.85 12.12
N ILE A 344 -16.87 11.86 12.09
CA ILE A 344 -17.66 13.02 11.69
C ILE A 344 -18.50 13.50 12.89
N ASP A 345 -18.20 14.69 13.38
CA ASP A 345 -18.84 15.34 14.52
C ASP A 345 -20.11 16.08 14.09
N ASN A 346 -21.13 15.31 13.79
CA ASN A 346 -22.48 15.83 13.66
C ASN A 346 -23.52 14.84 14.21
N LEU A 347 -24.75 15.30 14.40
CA LEU A 347 -25.83 14.50 15.00
C LEU A 347 -26.13 13.20 14.24
N ARG A 348 -25.84 13.17 12.92
CA ARG A 348 -26.08 11.99 12.09
C ARG A 348 -25.04 10.90 12.32
N TRP A 349 -23.77 11.26 12.47
CA TRP A 349 -22.64 10.33 12.38
C TRP A 349 -21.79 10.21 13.65
N GLU A 350 -22.09 10.98 14.70
CA GLU A 350 -21.36 10.89 15.98
C GLU A 350 -21.24 9.43 16.45
N GLY A 351 -20.00 8.97 16.62
CA GLY A 351 -19.66 7.61 17.05
C GLY A 351 -19.63 6.53 15.97
N VAL A 352 -19.93 6.85 14.71
CA VAL A 352 -19.82 5.91 13.57
C VAL A 352 -18.43 6.03 12.94
N PRO A 353 -17.64 4.96 12.88
CA PRO A 353 -16.34 4.98 12.21
C PRO A 353 -16.49 4.92 10.69
N PHE A 354 -15.73 5.76 10.01
CA PHE A 354 -15.54 5.74 8.56
C PHE A 354 -14.12 5.28 8.25
N ILE A 355 -13.98 4.17 7.54
CA ILE A 355 -12.69 3.56 7.22
C ILE A 355 -12.43 3.77 5.74
N LEU A 356 -11.34 4.46 5.42
CA LEU A 356 -10.84 4.63 4.05
C LEU A 356 -9.57 3.80 3.91
N MET A 357 -9.53 2.88 2.94
CA MET A 357 -8.35 2.04 2.72
C MET A 357 -7.98 1.99 1.24
N SER A 358 -6.69 2.17 0.97
CA SER A 358 -6.15 1.95 -0.36
C SER A 358 -4.75 1.35 -0.31
N GLY A 359 -4.39 0.59 -1.34
CA GLY A 359 -3.02 0.13 -1.50
C GLY A 359 -2.71 -0.52 -2.85
N LYS A 360 -1.42 -0.63 -3.13
CA LYS A 360 -0.84 -1.25 -4.33
C LYS A 360 -0.23 -2.61 -4.04
N ALA A 361 0.02 -3.41 -5.08
CA ALA A 361 0.54 -4.77 -4.96
C ALA A 361 -0.27 -5.60 -3.93
N LEU A 362 -1.60 -5.49 -3.96
CA LEU A 362 -2.50 -6.27 -3.11
C LEU A 362 -2.94 -7.57 -3.82
N ASP A 363 -3.61 -8.43 -3.07
CA ASP A 363 -4.13 -9.75 -3.47
C ASP A 363 -5.19 -9.68 -4.57
N GLU A 364 -5.96 -8.59 -4.64
CA GLU A 364 -6.98 -8.39 -5.65
C GLU A 364 -7.11 -6.93 -6.08
N ARG A 365 -7.77 -6.73 -7.22
CA ARG A 365 -8.15 -5.40 -7.71
C ARG A 365 -9.64 -5.24 -7.49
N VAL A 366 -10.04 -4.41 -6.55
CA VAL A 366 -11.46 -4.16 -6.25
C VAL A 366 -11.67 -2.77 -5.67
N GLY A 367 -12.80 -2.14 -5.98
CA GLY A 367 -13.23 -0.90 -5.34
C GLY A 367 -14.66 -1.01 -4.85
N TYR A 368 -14.94 -0.58 -3.63
CA TYR A 368 -16.29 -0.58 -3.08
C TYR A 368 -16.52 0.46 -1.98
N VAL A 369 -17.78 0.84 -1.83
CA VAL A 369 -18.32 1.55 -0.66
C VAL A 369 -19.27 0.61 0.03
N ARG A 370 -19.09 0.37 1.32
CA ARG A 370 -19.90 -0.57 2.09
C ARG A 370 -20.39 0.08 3.37
N ILE A 371 -21.71 0.16 3.50
CA ILE A 371 -22.42 0.69 4.66
C ILE A 371 -22.99 -0.50 5.42
N ILE A 372 -22.52 -0.70 6.64
CA ILE A 372 -22.88 -1.86 7.46
C ILE A 372 -23.82 -1.37 8.55
N PHE A 373 -24.96 -2.05 8.71
CA PHE A 373 -25.96 -1.70 9.70
C PHE A 373 -25.84 -2.58 10.94
N LYS A 374 -26.12 -1.98 12.11
CA LYS A 374 -26.17 -2.66 13.41
C LYS A 374 -27.18 -3.80 13.36
N ASN A 375 -26.73 -5.01 13.70
CA ASN A 375 -27.61 -6.16 13.81
C ASN A 375 -28.02 -6.38 15.27
N ARG A 376 -29.25 -6.00 15.62
CA ARG A 376 -29.83 -6.22 16.96
C ARG A 376 -30.62 -7.53 17.07
N ALA A 377 -30.53 -8.41 16.08
CA ALA A 377 -31.19 -9.72 16.14
C ALA A 377 -30.43 -10.66 17.09
N TYR A 378 -31.11 -11.17 18.12
CA TYR A 378 -30.59 -12.26 18.94
C TYR A 378 -30.81 -13.58 18.19
N CYS A 379 -29.72 -14.22 17.78
CA CYS A 379 -29.75 -15.41 16.94
C CYS A 379 -29.36 -16.64 17.77
N ALA A 380 -30.36 -17.41 18.20
CA ALA A 380 -30.20 -18.51 19.15
C ALA A 380 -29.98 -19.90 18.50
N GLN A 381 -29.71 -20.01 17.18
CA GLN A 381 -29.73 -21.29 16.47
C GLN A 381 -28.43 -21.61 15.70
N SER A 382 -28.07 -22.91 15.74
CA SER A 382 -26.98 -23.60 15.03
C SER A 382 -27.08 -23.47 13.51
N GLU A 383 -25.93 -23.47 12.84
CA GLU A 383 -25.72 -23.21 11.41
C GLU A 383 -26.54 -24.08 10.43
N SER A 384 -27.15 -25.18 10.89
CA SER A 384 -27.81 -26.20 10.05
C SER A 384 -29.23 -25.87 9.55
N HIS A 385 -29.87 -24.79 10.00
CA HIS A 385 -31.24 -24.42 9.59
C HIS A 385 -31.35 -22.99 9.00
N ARG A 386 -30.33 -22.53 8.27
CA ARG A 386 -30.41 -21.25 7.52
C ARG A 386 -31.17 -21.42 6.20
N ASP A 387 -32.50 -21.29 6.25
CA ASP A 387 -33.29 -21.13 5.03
C ASP A 387 -32.86 -19.83 4.31
N SER A 388 -32.42 -19.99 3.07
CA SER A 388 -31.42 -19.18 2.37
C SER A 388 -31.90 -17.86 1.75
N GLY A 389 -32.78 -17.11 2.43
CA GLY A 389 -33.19 -15.80 1.89
C GLY A 389 -33.90 -14.84 2.85
N LYS A 390 -34.14 -15.22 4.11
CA LYS A 390 -34.88 -14.40 5.09
C LYS A 390 -34.30 -14.41 6.51
N SER A 391 -33.08 -14.91 6.68
CA SER A 391 -32.47 -14.92 8.01
C SER A 391 -32.15 -13.49 8.47
N GLN A 392 -32.78 -13.06 9.56
CA GLN A 392 -32.48 -11.78 10.20
C GLN A 392 -31.07 -11.72 10.81
N CYS A 393 -30.39 -12.87 10.88
CA CYS A 393 -29.05 -13.03 11.45
C CYS A 393 -27.93 -12.67 10.47
N GLN A 394 -28.22 -12.60 9.17
CA GLN A 394 -27.22 -12.16 8.19
C GLN A 394 -26.89 -10.68 8.39
N PRO A 395 -25.63 -10.26 8.19
CA PRO A 395 -25.26 -8.85 8.25
C PRO A 395 -26.16 -8.01 7.30
N ARG A 396 -26.54 -6.82 7.74
CA ARG A 396 -27.35 -5.91 6.91
C ARG A 396 -26.42 -4.89 6.27
N GLN A 397 -26.40 -4.83 4.94
CA GLN A 397 -25.40 -4.04 4.22
C GLN A 397 -25.99 -3.36 2.97
N ILE A 398 -25.44 -2.19 2.63
CA ILE A 398 -25.57 -1.59 1.30
C ILE A 398 -24.18 -1.43 0.73
N ILE A 399 -23.96 -1.89 -0.49
CA ILE A 399 -22.66 -1.85 -1.17
C ILE A 399 -22.81 -1.15 -2.52
N PHE A 400 -22.02 -0.10 -2.74
CA PHE A 400 -21.76 0.43 -4.07
C PHE A 400 -20.44 -0.15 -4.56
N TYR A 401 -20.54 -1.17 -5.38
CA TYR A 401 -19.40 -1.88 -5.95
C TYR A 401 -18.89 -1.11 -7.17
N ILE A 402 -17.72 -0.50 -7.06
CA ILE A 402 -17.17 0.42 -8.05
C ILE A 402 -16.75 -0.34 -9.33
N GLY A 403 -16.30 -1.58 -9.19
CA GLY A 403 -15.94 -2.47 -10.30
C GLY A 403 -14.72 -3.33 -10.00
N HIS A 404 -14.34 -4.17 -10.98
CA HIS A 404 -13.30 -5.21 -10.87
C HIS A 404 -13.68 -6.34 -9.90
N GLY A 405 -12.71 -7.03 -9.30
CA GLY A 405 -12.90 -8.20 -8.46
C GLY A 405 -13.75 -9.29 -9.12
N THR A 406 -14.39 -10.11 -8.28
CA THR A 406 -15.14 -11.29 -8.73
C THR A 406 -16.44 -10.95 -9.47
N LEU A 407 -17.08 -9.82 -9.16
CA LEU A 407 -18.30 -9.39 -9.85
C LEU A 407 -18.03 -8.80 -11.25
N GLY A 408 -16.81 -8.31 -11.50
CA GLY A 408 -16.33 -7.85 -12.80
C GLY A 408 -16.96 -6.55 -13.33
N SER A 409 -18.11 -6.13 -12.81
CA SER A 409 -18.89 -4.97 -13.26
C SER A 409 -19.30 -4.07 -12.08
N PRO A 410 -19.53 -2.77 -12.30
CA PRO A 410 -20.10 -1.89 -11.28
C PRO A 410 -21.48 -2.36 -10.84
N ALA A 411 -21.79 -2.28 -9.55
CA ALA A 411 -23.08 -2.72 -9.03
C ALA A 411 -23.55 -1.95 -7.78
N VAL A 412 -24.85 -2.01 -7.51
CA VAL A 412 -25.46 -1.62 -6.24
C VAL A 412 -26.09 -2.87 -5.62
N LEU A 413 -25.64 -3.24 -4.42
CA LEU A 413 -26.12 -4.41 -3.69
C LEU A 413 -26.79 -3.96 -2.39
N VAL A 414 -28.00 -4.44 -2.12
CA VAL A 414 -28.76 -4.17 -0.89
C VAL A 414 -29.17 -5.49 -0.27
N SER A 415 -28.77 -5.79 0.97
CA SER A 415 -29.15 -7.05 1.62
C SER A 415 -30.68 -7.20 1.66
N ARG A 416 -31.20 -8.38 1.30
CA ARG A 416 -32.66 -8.64 1.23
C ARG A 416 -33.36 -8.53 2.57
N ASN A 417 -32.62 -8.63 3.68
CA ASN A 417 -33.12 -8.46 5.04
C ASN A 417 -33.09 -6.98 5.55
N LEU A 418 -32.87 -5.99 4.68
CA LEU A 418 -32.91 -4.56 5.00
C LEU A 418 -34.21 -3.88 4.50
N PHE A 419 -34.26 -3.51 3.22
CA PHE A 419 -35.47 -3.08 2.51
C PHE A 419 -35.34 -3.42 1.02
N LYS A 420 -36.46 -3.56 0.31
CA LYS A 420 -36.43 -3.69 -1.15
C LYS A 420 -36.22 -2.30 -1.76
N PRO A 421 -35.08 -2.03 -2.43
CA PRO A 421 -34.84 -0.72 -3.00
C PRO A 421 -35.69 -0.50 -4.25
N SER A 422 -36.00 0.76 -4.51
CA SER A 422 -36.40 1.20 -5.84
C SER A 422 -35.21 1.02 -6.79
N PRO A 423 -35.40 0.35 -7.94
CA PRO A 423 -34.31 0.16 -8.88
C PRO A 423 -33.81 1.53 -9.37
N PRO A 424 -32.49 1.71 -9.55
CA PRO A 424 -31.98 2.91 -10.21
C PRO A 424 -32.68 3.10 -11.58
N LEU A 425 -33.26 4.28 -11.82
CA LEU A 425 -34.11 4.57 -12.98
C LEU A 425 -33.42 4.25 -14.32
N GLY A 426 -34.11 3.51 -15.21
CA GLY A 426 -33.92 3.41 -16.68
C GLY A 426 -32.60 2.84 -17.23
N SER A 427 -31.47 3.16 -16.58
CA SER A 427 -30.12 2.85 -17.02
C SER A 427 -29.49 1.67 -16.28
N TRP A 428 -30.19 1.08 -15.31
CA TRP A 428 -29.74 -0.09 -14.57
C TRP A 428 -30.70 -1.28 -14.75
N GLN A 429 -30.19 -2.47 -14.48
CA GLN A 429 -30.92 -3.73 -14.57
C GLN A 429 -30.55 -4.64 -13.40
N GLU A 430 -31.48 -5.49 -12.97
CA GLU A 430 -31.23 -6.50 -11.94
C GLU A 430 -30.25 -7.56 -12.47
N ILE A 431 -29.32 -7.99 -11.61
CA ILE A 431 -28.35 -9.03 -11.92
C ILE A 431 -29.06 -10.40 -11.76
N GLN A 432 -28.98 -11.25 -12.79
CA GLN A 432 -29.49 -12.62 -12.70
C GLN A 432 -28.68 -13.43 -11.67
N GLU A 433 -29.32 -14.43 -11.05
CA GLU A 433 -28.70 -15.22 -9.98
C GLU A 433 -27.41 -15.90 -10.45
N MET A 434 -26.33 -15.69 -9.70
CA MET A 434 -25.08 -16.43 -9.78
C MET A 434 -24.92 -17.23 -8.48
N PRO A 435 -25.41 -18.50 -8.42
CA PRO A 435 -25.66 -19.20 -7.16
C PRO A 435 -24.42 -19.41 -6.26
N GLU A 436 -23.24 -19.52 -6.87
CA GLU A 436 -21.98 -19.82 -6.17
C GLU A 436 -21.22 -18.56 -5.73
N LEU A 437 -21.58 -17.38 -6.24
CA LEU A 437 -20.82 -16.16 -5.95
C LEU A 437 -21.11 -15.64 -4.54
N HIS A 438 -20.07 -15.61 -3.71
CA HIS A 438 -20.11 -15.01 -2.39
C HIS A 438 -19.39 -13.65 -2.40
N LEU A 439 -20.07 -12.62 -1.89
CA LEU A 439 -19.57 -11.27 -1.77
C LEU A 439 -19.81 -10.77 -0.34
N PHE A 440 -18.75 -10.30 0.32
CA PHE A 440 -18.82 -9.68 1.65
C PHE A 440 -19.50 -10.57 2.71
N GLY A 441 -19.22 -11.88 2.64
CA GLY A 441 -19.72 -12.90 3.58
C GLY A 441 -21.14 -13.40 3.32
N GLN A 442 -21.76 -13.05 2.18
CA GLN A 442 -23.11 -13.50 1.80
C GLN A 442 -23.13 -13.94 0.33
N ARG A 443 -24.10 -14.76 -0.08
CA ARG A 443 -24.28 -15.10 -1.50
C ARG A 443 -24.87 -13.92 -2.23
N LEU A 444 -24.63 -13.83 -3.54
CA LEU A 444 -25.28 -12.82 -4.38
C LEU A 444 -26.82 -12.88 -4.27
N ALA A 445 -27.37 -14.10 -4.13
CA ALA A 445 -28.81 -14.32 -3.94
C ALA A 445 -29.38 -13.67 -2.66
N ASP A 446 -28.54 -13.40 -1.65
CA ASP A 446 -28.95 -12.72 -0.41
C ASP A 446 -29.06 -11.19 -0.60
N TYR A 447 -28.77 -10.65 -1.79
CA TYR A 447 -28.89 -9.24 -2.16
C TYR A 447 -29.99 -8.98 -3.19
N TYR A 448 -30.54 -7.77 -3.16
CA TYR A 448 -31.06 -7.09 -4.36
C TYR A 448 -29.87 -6.46 -5.07
N ALA A 449 -29.55 -6.93 -6.27
CA ALA A 449 -28.32 -6.57 -6.99
C ALA A 449 -28.65 -5.92 -8.34
N TYR A 450 -28.11 -4.72 -8.59
CA TYR A 450 -28.32 -3.98 -9.83
C TYR A 450 -26.99 -3.61 -10.47
N ARG A 451 -26.91 -3.70 -11.81
CA ARG A 451 -25.75 -3.28 -12.62
C ARG A 451 -26.18 -2.29 -13.71
N PRO A 452 -25.29 -1.44 -14.25
CA PRO A 452 -25.64 -0.59 -15.36
C PRO A 452 -25.99 -1.44 -16.59
N ARG A 453 -26.91 -0.97 -17.43
CA ARG A 453 -27.26 -1.59 -18.73
C ARG A 453 -26.14 -1.43 -19.74
N GLN A 454 -25.45 -0.30 -19.70
CA GLN A 454 -24.28 0.02 -20.52
C GLN A 454 -23.19 0.55 -19.60
N GLU A 455 -22.02 -0.08 -19.64
CA GLU A 455 -20.85 0.42 -18.95
C GLU A 455 -20.27 1.63 -19.69
N ARG A 456 -19.93 2.68 -18.95
CA ARG A 456 -19.31 3.88 -19.50
C ARG A 456 -18.03 4.18 -18.74
N ASP A 457 -16.99 4.55 -19.49
CA ASP A 457 -15.75 5.05 -18.91
C ASP A 457 -16.02 6.37 -18.15
N ALA A 458 -15.30 6.54 -17.04
CA ALA A 458 -15.49 7.70 -16.17
C ALA A 458 -15.19 9.03 -16.86
N TYR A 459 -14.18 9.09 -17.73
CA TYR A 459 -13.83 10.30 -18.47
C TYR A 459 -14.90 10.65 -19.50
N SER A 460 -15.50 9.66 -20.17
CA SER A 460 -16.63 9.90 -21.08
C SER A 460 -17.80 10.56 -20.34
N VAL A 461 -18.11 10.11 -19.13
CA VAL A 461 -19.16 10.71 -18.29
C VAL A 461 -18.80 12.15 -17.90
N LEU A 462 -17.59 12.38 -17.39
CA LEU A 462 -17.17 13.71 -16.93
C LEU A 462 -17.02 14.72 -18.07
N ILE A 463 -16.53 14.29 -19.23
CA ILE A 463 -16.44 15.15 -20.44
C ILE A 463 -17.84 15.60 -20.86
N SER A 464 -18.83 14.71 -20.84
CA SER A 464 -20.24 15.08 -21.07
C SER A 464 -20.73 16.09 -20.02
N HIS A 465 -20.42 15.89 -18.74
CA HIS A 465 -20.78 16.84 -17.68
C HIS A 465 -20.10 18.21 -17.87
N ILE A 466 -18.83 18.26 -18.31
CA ILE A 466 -18.12 19.50 -18.65
C ILE A 466 -18.86 20.22 -19.78
N PHE A 467 -19.21 19.48 -20.84
CA PHE A 467 -19.93 20.04 -21.99
C PHE A 467 -21.32 20.58 -21.63
N HIS A 468 -22.03 19.93 -20.71
CA HIS A 468 -23.35 20.33 -20.25
C HIS A 468 -23.35 21.27 -19.02
N GLN A 469 -22.18 21.78 -18.61
CA GLN A 469 -22.01 22.66 -17.44
C GLN A 469 -22.50 22.04 -16.11
N GLN A 470 -22.46 20.71 -15.99
CA GLN A 470 -22.90 20.00 -14.79
C GLN A 470 -21.78 20.00 -13.73
N LYS A 471 -21.73 21.04 -12.90
CA LYS A 471 -20.66 21.27 -11.91
C LYS A 471 -20.64 20.29 -10.73
N ASN A 472 -21.71 19.53 -10.51
CA ASN A 472 -21.87 18.69 -9.30
C ASN A 472 -20.78 17.62 -9.14
N SER A 473 -20.14 17.22 -10.23
CA SER A 473 -19.10 16.18 -10.28
C SER A 473 -17.66 16.72 -10.24
N PHE A 474 -17.46 18.02 -9.93
CA PHE A 474 -16.15 18.66 -9.97
C PHE A 474 -15.79 19.33 -8.65
N ILE A 475 -14.49 19.43 -8.39
CA ILE A 475 -13.98 19.96 -7.13
C ILE A 475 -13.84 21.48 -7.23
N THR A 476 -14.52 22.19 -6.34
CA THR A 476 -14.35 23.64 -6.16
C THR A 476 -13.13 23.97 -5.30
N THR A 477 -12.56 25.16 -5.45
CA THR A 477 -11.48 25.66 -4.58
C THR A 477 -11.81 25.51 -3.09
N GLU A 478 -13.02 25.89 -2.65
CA GLU A 478 -13.38 25.83 -1.23
C GLU A 478 -13.39 24.40 -0.69
N ASN A 479 -14.04 23.46 -1.39
CA ASN A 479 -14.03 22.03 -1.03
C ASN A 479 -12.61 21.42 -1.10
N LEU A 480 -11.79 21.81 -2.08
CA LEU A 480 -10.41 21.34 -2.18
C LEU A 480 -9.59 21.74 -0.95
N LEU A 481 -9.67 23.01 -0.55
CA LEU A 481 -8.96 23.51 0.62
C LEU A 481 -9.49 22.86 1.91
N ALA A 482 -10.81 22.68 2.03
CA ALA A 482 -11.42 21.99 3.16
C ALA A 482 -11.00 20.51 3.25
N SER A 483 -10.82 19.82 2.11
CA SER A 483 -10.23 18.49 2.07
C SER A 483 -8.79 18.52 2.59
N TRP A 484 -7.96 19.44 2.10
CA TRP A 484 -6.58 19.56 2.57
C TRP A 484 -6.45 19.96 4.04
N ASP A 485 -7.38 20.74 4.59
CA ASP A 485 -7.42 21.07 6.02
C ASP A 485 -7.57 19.80 6.89
N VAL A 486 -8.20 18.74 6.37
CA VAL A 486 -8.33 17.44 7.04
C VAL A 486 -7.08 16.59 6.89
N TRP A 487 -6.50 16.54 5.68
CA TRP A 487 -5.44 15.59 5.33
C TRP A 487 -4.02 16.07 5.63
N THR A 488 -3.75 17.38 5.54
CA THR A 488 -2.41 17.92 5.81
C THR A 488 -1.91 17.60 7.22
N PRO A 489 -2.70 17.75 8.30
CA PRO A 489 -2.25 17.38 9.65
C PRO A 489 -1.80 15.92 9.76
N LEU A 490 -2.52 14.99 9.12
CA LEU A 490 -2.13 13.58 9.10
C LEU A 490 -0.79 13.41 8.38
N LEU A 491 -0.66 13.95 7.17
CA LEU A 491 0.54 13.85 6.34
C LEU A 491 1.78 14.41 7.07
N ASP A 492 1.64 15.54 7.74
CA ASP A 492 2.70 16.14 8.55
C ASP A 492 3.08 15.21 9.72
N SER A 493 2.07 14.65 10.41
CA SER A 493 2.30 13.78 11.58
C SER A 493 2.96 12.43 11.27
N ILE A 494 2.85 11.94 10.02
CA ILE A 494 3.39 10.63 9.59
C ILE A 494 4.68 10.75 8.76
N THR A 495 5.23 11.96 8.58
CA THR A 495 6.37 12.19 7.66
C THR A 495 7.62 11.36 8.00
N GLN A 496 7.79 10.98 9.27
CA GLN A 496 8.91 10.15 9.76
C GLN A 496 8.48 8.72 10.16
N GLU A 497 7.24 8.34 9.85
CA GLU A 497 6.71 7.03 10.20
C GLU A 497 7.22 5.97 9.21
N VAL A 498 7.73 4.86 9.74
CA VAL A 498 8.20 3.74 8.92
C VAL A 498 6.99 2.89 8.55
N PRO A 499 6.64 2.76 7.27
CA PRO A 499 5.51 1.93 6.86
C PRO A 499 5.82 0.44 7.07
N ARG A 500 4.83 -0.33 7.53
CA ARG A 500 4.90 -1.79 7.66
C ARG A 500 5.23 -2.44 6.32
N LEU A 501 6.27 -3.27 6.28
CA LEU A 501 6.61 -4.00 5.06
C LEU A 501 5.64 -5.15 4.82
N TYR A 502 5.14 -5.29 3.59
CA TYR A 502 4.32 -6.43 3.16
C TYR A 502 4.84 -7.06 1.86
N PRO A 503 4.74 -8.39 1.67
CA PRO A 503 5.34 -9.07 0.51
C PRO A 503 4.79 -8.63 -0.85
N GLY A 504 3.49 -8.34 -0.91
CA GLY A 504 2.74 -8.08 -2.13
C GLY A 504 1.93 -9.29 -2.59
N GLY A 505 0.79 -9.03 -3.23
CA GLY A 505 -0.13 -10.05 -3.74
C GLY A 505 -0.76 -10.90 -2.63
N ASN A 506 -0.97 -12.20 -2.91
CA ASN A 506 -1.57 -13.14 -1.96
C ASN A 506 -0.70 -13.40 -0.72
N GLY A 507 0.60 -13.09 -0.76
CA GLY A 507 1.51 -13.23 0.38
C GLY A 507 1.27 -12.21 1.50
N ASN A 508 0.37 -11.26 1.30
CA ASN A 508 -0.02 -10.29 2.34
C ASN A 508 -0.77 -10.94 3.50
N GLU A 509 -1.53 -12.01 3.22
CA GLU A 509 -2.38 -12.72 4.18
C GLU A 509 -3.13 -11.74 5.11
N HIS A 510 -2.85 -11.76 6.41
CA HIS A 510 -3.47 -10.92 7.44
C HIS A 510 -2.56 -9.79 7.94
N LEU A 511 -1.39 -9.56 7.30
CA LEU A 511 -0.39 -8.56 7.76
C LEU A 511 -0.91 -7.13 7.71
N LEU A 512 -1.83 -6.85 6.79
CA LEU A 512 -2.42 -5.54 6.57
C LEU A 512 -3.80 -5.39 7.22
N ASP A 513 -4.28 -6.42 7.92
CA ASP A 513 -5.53 -6.33 8.67
C ASP A 513 -5.33 -5.36 9.84
N PHE A 514 -6.27 -4.42 10.01
CA PHE A 514 -6.23 -3.43 11.08
C PHE A 514 -7.60 -3.30 11.74
N GLU A 515 -7.57 -2.91 13.01
CA GLU A 515 -8.76 -2.72 13.84
C GLU A 515 -8.73 -1.36 14.52
N GLN A 516 -9.90 -0.95 14.99
CA GLN A 516 -10.07 0.30 15.72
C GLN A 516 -9.87 0.05 17.22
N GLU A 517 -8.93 0.76 17.83
CA GLU A 517 -8.72 0.82 19.28
C GLU A 517 -9.07 2.22 19.79
N GLY A 518 -10.28 2.36 20.35
CA GLY A 518 -10.79 3.66 20.77
C GLY A 518 -10.98 4.60 19.58
N ASN A 519 -10.20 5.66 19.51
CA ASN A 519 -10.20 6.61 18.38
C ASN A 519 -9.02 6.40 17.42
N GLN A 520 -8.22 5.35 17.63
CA GLN A 520 -7.05 5.04 16.82
C GLN A 520 -7.29 3.79 15.99
N VAL A 521 -6.46 3.59 14.98
CA VAL A 521 -6.34 2.31 14.25
C VAL A 521 -4.95 1.73 14.46
N VAL A 522 -4.93 0.42 14.65
CA VAL A 522 -3.70 -0.34 14.77
C VAL A 522 -3.83 -1.61 13.93
N PHE A 523 -2.71 -2.11 13.43
CA PHE A 523 -2.75 -3.42 12.79
C PHE A 523 -3.15 -4.51 13.80
N VAL A 524 -4.06 -5.40 13.40
CA VAL A 524 -4.53 -6.54 14.20
C VAL A 524 -3.34 -7.40 14.60
N GLN A 525 -2.49 -7.70 13.62
CA GLN A 525 -1.18 -8.25 13.90
C GLN A 525 -0.30 -7.11 14.39
N ARG A 526 -0.19 -6.98 15.71
CA ARG A 526 0.70 -5.99 16.33
C ARG A 526 2.14 -6.33 15.99
N GLU A 527 2.85 -5.36 15.43
CA GLU A 527 4.29 -5.48 15.25
C GLU A 527 4.96 -5.52 16.63
N VAL A 528 5.90 -6.44 16.79
CA VAL A 528 6.93 -6.30 17.82
C VAL A 528 7.77 -5.09 17.38
N GLU A 529 7.70 -3.97 18.12
CA GLU A 529 8.32 -2.68 17.77
C GLU A 529 9.69 -2.83 17.09
N GLN A 530 9.71 -2.56 15.79
CA GLN A 530 10.89 -2.52 14.94
C GLN A 530 11.53 -1.12 15.02
N LEU A 531 12.81 -1.04 15.39
CA LEU A 531 13.65 0.10 14.99
C LEU A 531 14.37 -0.28 13.70
N VAL A 532 13.76 0.08 12.57
CA VAL A 532 14.33 -0.13 11.24
C VAL A 532 15.49 0.83 11.00
N SER A 533 16.62 0.29 10.52
CA SER A 533 17.44 0.93 9.48
C SER A 533 18.40 -0.07 8.78
N ASN A 534 17.95 -0.52 7.60
CA ASN A 534 18.63 -0.75 6.29
C ASN A 534 19.79 -1.79 6.08
N PRO A 535 20.11 -2.18 4.80
CA PRO A 535 19.58 -3.41 4.21
C PRO A 535 20.63 -4.30 3.51
N GLY A 536 20.27 -5.56 3.24
CA GLY A 536 21.03 -6.42 2.34
C GLY A 536 20.15 -7.53 1.79
N SER A 537 19.92 -7.52 0.49
CA SER A 537 19.29 -8.58 -0.29
C SER A 537 20.11 -9.87 -0.16
N GLY A 538 19.68 -10.77 0.71
CA GLY A 538 20.21 -12.12 0.79
C GLY A 538 19.45 -13.05 -0.16
N PRO A 539 20.13 -13.98 -0.84
CA PRO A 539 19.50 -14.88 -1.81
C PRO A 539 18.56 -15.92 -1.17
N MET A 540 17.67 -16.50 -1.99
CA MET A 540 16.77 -17.57 -1.59
C MET A 540 17.53 -18.89 -1.35
N PRO A 541 17.10 -19.74 -0.39
CA PRO A 541 17.74 -21.03 -0.07
C PRO A 541 17.86 -22.04 -1.24
N SER A 542 17.17 -21.79 -2.36
CA SER A 542 17.19 -22.60 -3.58
C SER A 542 18.35 -22.30 -4.53
N ASP A 543 19.05 -21.17 -4.36
CA ASP A 543 19.84 -20.59 -5.45
C ASP A 543 21.34 -20.93 -5.43
N PHE A 544 21.84 -21.71 -4.45
CA PHE A 544 23.29 -21.95 -4.33
C PHE A 544 23.69 -23.41 -4.06
N ARG A 545 24.70 -23.85 -4.82
CA ARG A 545 25.48 -25.07 -4.56
C ARG A 545 26.24 -24.91 -3.24
N VAL A 546 25.68 -25.43 -2.15
CA VAL A 546 26.47 -25.76 -0.95
C VAL A 546 27.59 -26.72 -1.38
N LEU A 547 28.84 -26.29 -1.29
CA LEU A 547 29.96 -27.23 -1.21
C LEU A 547 29.78 -28.00 0.10
N LYS A 548 29.13 -29.17 0.04
CA LYS A 548 29.04 -30.08 1.18
C LYS A 548 30.44 -30.65 1.44
N ALA A 549 31.26 -29.88 2.12
CA ALA A 549 32.57 -30.28 2.60
C ALA A 549 32.49 -30.76 4.06
N LYS A 550 33.53 -31.43 4.51
CA LYS A 550 33.73 -31.75 5.92
C LYS A 550 34.91 -30.94 6.45
N TYR A 551 34.76 -30.34 7.61
CA TYR A 551 35.85 -29.78 8.40
C TYR A 551 35.94 -30.57 9.70
N ARG A 552 37.12 -31.17 9.96
CA ARG A 552 37.31 -32.13 11.07
C ARG A 552 36.20 -33.18 11.15
N GLN A 553 35.91 -33.81 10.00
CA GLN A 553 34.87 -34.84 9.82
C GLN A 553 33.41 -34.39 10.04
N SER A 554 33.19 -33.13 10.40
CA SER A 554 31.87 -32.53 10.65
C SER A 554 31.42 -31.68 9.45
N PRO A 555 30.11 -31.49 9.22
CA PRO A 555 29.61 -30.63 8.14
C PRO A 555 30.20 -29.21 8.19
N LEU A 556 30.61 -28.72 7.02
CA LEU A 556 31.06 -27.35 6.80
C LEU A 556 30.08 -26.61 5.89
N VAL A 557 29.65 -25.43 6.31
CA VAL A 557 28.95 -24.43 5.51
C VAL A 557 29.93 -23.29 5.26
N SER A 558 30.19 -22.98 3.98
CA SER A 558 31.07 -21.88 3.60
C SER A 558 30.46 -20.99 2.53
N ALA A 559 30.50 -19.68 2.74
CA ALA A 559 29.92 -18.66 1.86
C ALA A 559 30.64 -17.32 2.06
N TRP A 560 30.22 -16.27 1.35
CA TRP A 560 30.63 -14.91 1.69
C TRP A 560 30.09 -14.49 3.06
N PRO A 561 30.71 -13.50 3.76
CA PRO A 561 30.35 -13.13 5.13
C PRO A 561 28.84 -12.91 5.36
N GLU A 562 28.18 -12.13 4.49
CA GLU A 562 26.75 -11.82 4.63
C GLU A 562 25.86 -13.04 4.41
N GLU A 563 26.15 -13.83 3.38
CA GLU A 563 25.43 -15.05 3.03
C GLU A 563 25.57 -16.12 4.11
N LEU A 564 26.77 -16.26 4.68
CA LEU A 564 27.05 -17.20 5.75
C LEU A 564 26.23 -16.85 7.00
N ILE A 565 26.18 -15.57 7.35
CA ILE A 565 25.41 -15.07 8.50
C ILE A 565 23.92 -15.26 8.28
N ALA A 566 23.40 -14.94 7.08
CA ALA A 566 22.00 -15.19 6.74
C ALA A 566 21.65 -16.69 6.84
N ARG A 567 22.53 -17.57 6.35
CA ARG A 567 22.34 -19.01 6.43
C ARG A 567 22.36 -19.53 7.87
N LEU A 568 23.34 -19.10 8.67
CA LEU A 568 23.43 -19.49 10.08
C LEU A 568 22.19 -19.03 10.86
N ALA A 569 21.73 -17.80 10.64
CA ALA A 569 20.53 -17.27 11.28
C ALA A 569 19.28 -18.11 10.95
N SER A 570 19.09 -18.48 9.69
CA SER A 570 18.00 -19.38 9.26
C SER A 570 18.13 -20.78 9.87
N ASP A 571 19.34 -21.35 9.92
CA ASP A 571 19.57 -22.66 10.53
C ASP A 571 19.31 -22.65 12.06
N ILE A 572 19.47 -21.51 12.75
CA ILE A 572 19.12 -21.34 14.17
C ILE A 572 17.60 -21.19 14.33
N GLU A 573 16.93 -20.39 13.50
CA GLU A 573 15.47 -20.25 13.51
C GLU A 573 14.77 -21.60 13.30
N VAL A 574 15.21 -22.38 12.31
CA VAL A 574 14.69 -23.74 12.08
C VAL A 574 14.94 -24.66 13.28
N ALA A 575 16.07 -24.52 13.97
CA ALA A 575 16.33 -25.28 15.19
C ALA A 575 15.41 -24.85 16.33
N ALA A 576 15.15 -23.55 16.47
CA ALA A 576 14.26 -22.98 17.46
C ALA A 576 12.83 -23.47 17.27
N GLU A 577 12.28 -23.33 16.07
CA GLU A 577 10.92 -23.80 15.75
C GLU A 577 10.74 -25.30 16.02
N ARG A 578 11.75 -26.12 15.71
CA ARG A 578 11.70 -27.57 15.97
C ARG A 578 11.77 -27.90 17.45
N ALA A 579 12.58 -27.17 18.22
CA ALA A 579 12.67 -27.35 19.65
C ALA A 579 11.37 -26.94 20.34
N VAL A 580 10.84 -25.74 20.04
CA VAL A 580 9.57 -25.25 20.60
C VAL A 580 8.42 -26.19 20.25
N ARG A 581 8.33 -26.68 19.01
CA ARG A 581 7.32 -27.69 18.63
C ARG A 581 7.42 -29.00 19.40
N ARG A 582 8.62 -29.40 19.82
CA ARG A 582 8.87 -30.68 20.49
C ARG A 582 8.75 -30.60 22.01
N SER A 583 9.26 -29.53 22.62
CA SER A 583 9.44 -29.38 24.07
C SER A 583 8.78 -28.13 24.66
N GLY A 584 8.15 -27.28 23.85
CA GLY A 584 7.54 -26.01 24.29
C GLY A 584 8.54 -24.86 24.49
N GLU A 585 9.83 -25.19 24.62
CA GLU A 585 10.92 -24.25 24.85
C GLU A 585 12.13 -24.57 23.97
N PHE A 586 12.95 -23.54 23.70
CA PHE A 586 14.23 -23.64 23.00
C PHE A 586 15.34 -22.99 23.84
N HIS A 587 16.37 -23.76 24.22
CA HIS A 587 17.52 -23.22 24.96
C HIS A 587 18.71 -22.98 24.04
N LEU A 588 19.04 -21.70 23.83
CA LEU A 588 20.10 -21.20 22.97
C LEU A 588 21.23 -20.58 23.81
N ALA A 589 22.43 -21.17 23.73
CA ALA A 589 23.62 -20.61 24.37
C ALA A 589 24.50 -19.87 23.34
N LEU A 590 24.86 -18.62 23.64
CA LEU A 590 25.58 -17.72 22.75
C LEU A 590 26.94 -17.33 23.33
N SER A 591 28.01 -17.53 22.57
CA SER A 591 29.31 -16.93 22.88
C SER A 591 29.34 -15.45 22.51
N GLY A 592 30.15 -14.67 23.22
CA GLY A 592 30.32 -13.26 22.95
C GLY A 592 31.46 -12.93 21.97
N GLY A 593 31.96 -11.70 22.05
CA GLY A 593 32.99 -11.17 21.15
C GLY A 593 32.44 -10.60 19.84
N ALA A 594 33.35 -10.22 18.93
CA ALA A 594 33.00 -9.49 17.71
C ALA A 594 32.40 -10.36 16.59
N SER A 595 32.77 -11.64 16.53
CA SER A 595 32.33 -12.56 15.47
C SER A 595 30.81 -12.78 15.39
N PRO A 596 30.07 -12.98 16.50
CA PRO A 596 28.62 -13.19 16.43
C PRO A 596 27.81 -11.89 16.30
N VAL A 597 28.41 -10.70 16.33
CA VAL A 597 27.67 -9.42 16.27
C VAL A 597 26.82 -9.31 15.00
N ALA A 598 27.38 -9.68 13.84
CA ALA A 598 26.62 -9.66 12.58
C ALA A 598 25.44 -10.65 12.61
N LEU A 599 25.58 -11.79 13.30
CA LEU A 599 24.52 -12.76 13.47
C LEU A 599 23.42 -12.23 14.39
N PHE A 600 23.79 -11.62 15.52
CA PHE A 600 22.84 -10.97 16.43
C PHE A 600 22.01 -9.93 15.71
N GLN A 601 22.67 -9.05 14.94
CA GLN A 601 22.01 -8.05 14.12
C GLN A 601 21.12 -8.69 13.04
N ARG A 602 21.54 -9.80 12.43
CA ARG A 602 20.74 -10.53 11.43
C ARG A 602 19.47 -11.14 12.04
N LEU A 603 19.61 -11.83 13.18
CA LEU A 603 18.50 -12.43 13.92
C LEU A 603 17.51 -11.36 14.38
N ALA A 604 18.01 -10.23 14.89
CA ALA A 604 17.18 -9.10 15.28
C ALA A 604 16.42 -8.46 14.11
N LYS A 605 17.05 -8.31 12.95
CA LYS A 605 16.50 -7.53 11.82
C LYS A 605 15.73 -8.32 10.77
N TRP A 606 15.92 -9.64 10.64
CA TRP A 606 15.43 -10.38 9.47
C TRP A 606 14.75 -11.72 9.78
N HIS A 607 14.71 -12.16 11.05
CA HIS A 607 14.10 -13.42 11.47
C HIS A 607 12.90 -13.18 12.39
N TYR A 608 11.84 -12.60 11.82
CA TYR A 608 10.65 -12.17 12.56
C TYR A 608 9.79 -13.32 13.09
N ASN A 609 9.88 -14.51 12.48
CA ASN A 609 9.14 -15.71 12.90
C ASN A 609 9.88 -16.49 13.99
N PHE A 610 11.06 -16.03 14.41
CA PHE A 610 11.82 -16.69 15.46
C PHE A 610 11.00 -16.72 16.77
N PRO A 611 10.81 -17.90 17.41
CA PRO A 611 9.92 -18.03 18.56
C PRO A 611 10.56 -17.52 19.86
N TRP A 612 10.81 -16.21 19.93
CA TRP A 612 11.49 -15.55 21.04
C TRP A 612 10.77 -15.70 22.39
N ASP A 613 9.43 -15.72 22.39
CA ASP A 613 8.61 -15.92 23.59
C ASP A 613 8.83 -17.29 24.25
N HIS A 614 9.35 -18.26 23.50
CA HIS A 614 9.66 -19.62 23.94
C HIS A 614 11.16 -19.91 23.97
N THR A 615 12.01 -18.89 23.78
CA THR A 615 13.46 -19.05 23.69
C THR A 615 14.15 -18.57 24.96
N HIS A 616 14.93 -19.45 25.59
CA HIS A 616 15.85 -19.14 26.69
C HIS A 616 17.24 -18.83 26.15
N LEU A 617 17.75 -17.64 26.46
CA LEU A 617 19.05 -17.13 26.04
C LEU A 617 20.08 -17.24 27.18
N TRP A 618 21.15 -17.98 26.91
CA TRP A 618 22.24 -18.23 27.86
C TRP A 618 23.54 -17.69 27.29
N LEU A 619 24.38 -17.10 28.15
CA LEU A 619 25.76 -16.83 27.76
C LEU A 619 26.62 -18.08 27.89
N VAL A 620 27.48 -18.30 26.90
CA VAL A 620 28.50 -19.36 26.91
C VAL A 620 29.71 -18.94 27.74
N ASP A 621 30.03 -17.65 27.73
CA ASP A 621 31.15 -17.08 28.45
C ASP A 621 30.91 -15.60 28.74
N GLU A 622 31.55 -15.09 29.80
CA GLU A 622 31.46 -13.70 30.21
C GLU A 622 32.78 -13.21 30.82
N ARG A 623 33.07 -11.94 30.58
CA ARG A 623 34.19 -11.21 31.19
C ARG A 623 33.84 -10.82 32.61
N CYS A 624 34.80 -10.94 33.53
CA CYS A 624 34.64 -10.52 34.92
C CYS A 624 34.72 -8.99 35.05
N VAL A 625 33.72 -8.33 34.47
CA VAL A 625 33.46 -6.89 34.46
C VAL A 625 31.97 -6.68 34.77
N PRO A 626 31.53 -5.48 35.19
CA PRO A 626 30.11 -5.21 35.36
C PRO A 626 29.33 -5.51 34.06
N LEU A 627 28.09 -5.99 34.16
CA LEU A 627 27.26 -6.33 32.99
C LEU A 627 26.92 -5.13 32.10
N THR A 628 27.14 -3.90 32.58
CA THR A 628 26.98 -2.66 31.81
C THR A 628 28.28 -2.19 31.16
N ASP A 629 29.39 -2.87 31.40
CA ASP A 629 30.71 -2.52 30.87
C ASP A 629 30.77 -2.83 29.36
N PRO A 630 31.36 -1.97 28.52
CA PRO A 630 31.50 -2.22 27.08
C PRO A 630 32.23 -3.53 26.72
N GLU A 631 33.07 -4.06 27.61
CA GLU A 631 33.74 -5.34 27.39
C GLU A 631 32.86 -6.56 27.77
N SER A 632 31.72 -6.38 28.43
CA SER A 632 30.80 -7.47 28.78
C SER A 632 30.15 -8.10 27.54
N ASN A 633 30.16 -9.43 27.48
CA ASN A 633 29.45 -10.19 26.46
C ASN A 633 27.93 -10.01 26.59
N PHE A 634 27.39 -9.92 27.81
CA PHE A 634 25.99 -9.57 28.06
C PHE A 634 25.66 -8.18 27.52
N GLN A 635 26.50 -7.18 27.78
CA GLN A 635 26.28 -5.84 27.23
C GLN A 635 26.28 -5.86 25.69
N GLY A 636 27.22 -6.59 25.08
CA GLY A 636 27.26 -6.78 23.63
C GLY A 636 26.00 -7.47 23.08
N LEU A 637 25.54 -8.54 23.75
CA LEU A 637 24.29 -9.23 23.42
C LEU A 637 23.08 -8.31 23.58
N HIS A 638 23.06 -7.50 24.64
CA HIS A 638 21.99 -6.54 24.90
C HIS A 638 21.90 -5.48 23.81
N VAL A 639 23.03 -4.86 23.47
CA VAL A 639 23.14 -3.81 22.45
C VAL A 639 22.87 -4.34 21.04
N HIS A 640 23.22 -5.58 20.72
CA HIS A 640 23.10 -6.07 19.34
C HIS A 640 21.90 -7.01 19.10
N LEU A 641 21.27 -7.52 20.16
CA LEU A 641 20.11 -8.42 20.07
C LEU A 641 18.98 -8.00 21.02
N LEU A 642 19.18 -8.06 22.35
CA LEU A 642 18.07 -8.03 23.31
C LEU A 642 17.26 -6.73 23.31
N GLN A 643 17.88 -5.59 22.99
CA GLN A 643 17.15 -4.32 22.89
C GLN A 643 16.25 -4.22 21.63
N HIS A 644 16.38 -5.17 20.70
CA HIS A 644 15.70 -5.17 19.40
C HIS A 644 14.69 -6.31 19.24
N ILE A 645 14.60 -7.23 20.22
CA ILE A 645 13.68 -8.37 20.19
C ILE A 645 12.89 -8.44 21.50
N ARG A 646 11.71 -9.07 21.48
CA ARG A 646 10.92 -9.33 22.69
C ARG A 646 11.16 -10.75 23.16
N VAL A 647 11.94 -10.88 24.24
CA VAL A 647 12.17 -12.14 24.98
C VAL A 647 11.69 -11.92 26.40
N PRO A 648 10.89 -12.82 26.99
CA PRO A 648 10.47 -12.72 28.39
C PRO A 648 11.69 -12.56 29.29
N TYR A 649 11.64 -11.63 30.24
CA TYR A 649 12.78 -11.35 31.12
C TYR A 649 13.28 -12.59 31.86
N CYS A 650 12.36 -13.49 32.23
CA CYS A 650 12.67 -14.79 32.86
C CYS A 650 13.43 -15.78 31.97
N ASN A 651 13.52 -15.50 30.67
CA ASN A 651 14.20 -16.33 29.68
C ASN A 651 15.58 -15.78 29.31
N ILE A 652 16.05 -14.73 29.97
CA ILE A 652 17.37 -14.12 29.74
C ILE A 652 18.27 -14.47 30.92
N HIS A 653 19.33 -15.23 30.66
CA HIS A 653 20.21 -15.79 31.68
C HIS A 653 21.64 -15.22 31.55
N PRO A 654 21.93 -14.05 32.15
CA PRO A 654 23.29 -13.53 32.22
C PRO A 654 24.15 -14.38 33.17
N MET A 655 25.46 -14.48 32.89
CA MET A 655 26.38 -15.07 33.85
C MET A 655 26.55 -14.15 35.07
N PRO A 656 26.42 -14.66 36.31
CA PRO A 656 26.51 -13.86 37.53
C PRO A 656 27.99 -13.55 37.88
N VAL A 657 28.61 -12.71 37.06
CA VAL A 657 30.01 -12.29 37.23
C VAL A 657 30.19 -11.12 38.19
N HIS A 658 29.11 -10.42 38.55
CA HIS A 658 29.11 -9.29 39.46
C HIS A 658 28.11 -9.50 40.60
N LEU A 659 28.57 -10.08 41.71
CA LEU A 659 27.76 -10.38 42.90
C LEU A 659 28.34 -9.63 44.11
N HIS A 660 27.48 -9.19 45.02
CA HIS A 660 27.90 -8.45 46.23
C HIS A 660 28.86 -7.28 45.98
N ARG A 661 28.73 -6.61 44.83
CA ARG A 661 29.62 -5.52 44.34
C ARG A 661 31.08 -5.95 44.09
N ARG A 662 31.31 -7.24 43.84
CA ARG A 662 32.62 -7.84 43.51
C ARG A 662 32.54 -8.65 42.22
N LEU A 663 33.66 -8.76 41.52
CA LEU A 663 33.74 -9.41 40.20
C LEU A 663 34.39 -10.79 40.32
N CYS A 664 33.68 -11.84 39.90
CA CYS A 664 34.16 -13.23 39.81
C CYS A 664 34.96 -13.75 41.02
N VAL A 665 34.48 -13.43 42.22
CA VAL A 665 35.03 -13.94 43.47
C VAL A 665 34.46 -15.34 43.73
N GLU A 666 35.32 -16.36 43.92
CA GLU A 666 34.88 -17.75 44.09
C GLU A 666 33.93 -17.94 45.28
N GLU A 667 34.12 -17.18 46.36
CA GLU A 667 33.25 -17.22 47.54
C GLU A 667 31.82 -16.74 47.24
N ASP A 668 31.61 -15.96 46.18
CA ASP A 668 30.28 -15.52 45.74
C ASP A 668 29.51 -16.62 44.99
N GLN A 669 30.16 -17.75 44.68
CA GLN A 669 29.57 -18.96 44.07
C GLN A 669 28.82 -18.68 42.75
N GLY A 670 29.25 -17.66 41.99
CA GLY A 670 28.59 -17.26 40.74
C GLY A 670 28.52 -18.41 39.72
N ALA A 671 29.63 -19.15 39.54
CA ALA A 671 29.67 -20.29 38.63
C ALA A 671 28.70 -21.41 39.05
N GLU A 672 28.63 -21.70 40.35
CA GLU A 672 27.72 -22.69 40.92
C GLU A 672 26.25 -22.25 40.82
N LEU A 673 25.96 -20.96 40.98
CA LEU A 673 24.60 -20.41 40.81
C LEU A 673 24.11 -20.58 39.37
N TYR A 674 24.94 -20.21 38.39
CA TYR A 674 24.60 -20.37 36.97
C TYR A 674 24.46 -21.86 36.59
N ALA A 675 25.33 -22.72 37.12
CA ALA A 675 25.23 -24.17 36.93
C ALA A 675 23.93 -24.77 37.50
N LYS A 676 23.48 -24.29 38.67
CA LYS A 676 22.20 -24.70 39.28
C LYS A 676 21.02 -24.26 38.42
N GLU A 677 21.04 -23.03 37.92
CA GLU A 677 20.00 -22.49 37.04
C GLU A 677 19.89 -23.31 35.73
N ILE A 678 21.02 -23.60 35.09
CA ILE A 678 21.08 -24.48 33.90
C ILE A 678 20.51 -25.86 34.23
N SER A 679 20.88 -26.44 35.38
CA SER A 679 20.40 -27.78 35.77
C SER A 679 18.91 -27.82 36.09
N ALA A 680 18.34 -26.69 36.52
CA ALA A 680 16.92 -26.57 36.84
C ALA A 680 16.05 -26.34 35.59
N LEU A 681 16.51 -25.53 34.64
CA LEU A 681 15.72 -25.12 33.48
C LEU A 681 16.03 -25.93 32.21
N VAL A 682 17.29 -26.32 32.01
CA VAL A 682 17.70 -27.03 30.80
C VAL A 682 17.68 -28.54 31.07
N THR A 683 16.73 -29.24 30.46
CA THR A 683 16.57 -30.69 30.64
C THR A 683 17.89 -31.43 30.34
N ASN A 684 18.37 -32.24 31.29
CA ASN A 684 19.64 -32.96 31.25
C ASN A 684 20.89 -32.07 31.05
N SER A 685 20.77 -30.77 31.29
CA SER A 685 21.78 -29.76 30.94
C SER A 685 22.22 -29.88 29.48
N SER A 686 21.28 -30.17 28.58
CA SER A 686 21.51 -30.35 27.14
C SER A 686 20.84 -29.23 26.36
N PHE A 687 21.62 -28.19 26.02
CA PHE A 687 21.15 -27.09 25.18
C PHE A 687 20.69 -27.59 23.81
N ASP A 688 19.66 -26.97 23.26
CA ASP A 688 19.22 -27.28 21.90
C ASP A 688 20.23 -26.78 20.87
N LEU A 689 20.83 -25.61 21.10
CA LEU A 689 21.90 -25.06 20.28
C LEU A 689 22.93 -24.29 21.11
N VAL A 690 24.21 -24.55 20.88
CA VAL A 690 25.33 -23.74 21.40
C VAL A 690 26.06 -23.10 20.22
N LEU A 691 26.20 -21.77 20.24
CA LEU A 691 26.99 -21.01 19.28
C LEU A 691 28.36 -20.67 19.87
N LEU A 692 29.41 -21.07 19.16
CA LEU A 692 30.80 -20.87 19.55
C LEU A 692 31.58 -20.05 18.51
N GLY A 693 32.59 -19.33 18.97
CA GLY A 693 33.61 -18.71 18.12
C GLY A 693 34.95 -19.47 18.15
N LEU A 694 35.84 -19.15 17.21
CA LEU A 694 37.22 -19.62 17.18
C LEU A 694 38.21 -18.47 17.40
N GLY A 695 38.97 -18.50 18.49
CA GLY A 695 40.11 -17.62 18.76
C GLY A 695 41.26 -17.80 17.76
N THR A 696 42.11 -16.77 17.58
CA THR A 696 43.31 -16.87 16.71
C THR A 696 44.39 -17.81 17.26
N ASP A 697 44.28 -18.15 18.54
CA ASP A 697 45.08 -19.11 19.30
C ASP A 697 44.35 -20.46 19.50
N GLY A 698 43.17 -20.63 18.90
CA GLY A 698 42.35 -21.85 19.03
C GLY A 698 41.48 -21.95 20.28
N HIS A 699 41.38 -20.88 21.10
CA HIS A 699 40.43 -20.82 22.20
C HIS A 699 38.97 -20.81 21.71
N THR A 700 38.04 -21.21 22.58
CA THR A 700 36.59 -21.08 22.36
C THR A 700 35.89 -20.98 23.71
N ALA A 701 34.74 -20.30 23.82
CA ALA A 701 34.00 -20.14 25.08
C ALA A 701 34.87 -19.59 26.24
N SER A 702 35.89 -18.77 25.98
CA SER A 702 36.90 -18.40 26.99
C SER A 702 37.68 -19.56 27.65
N LEU A 703 37.74 -20.73 27.00
CA LEU A 703 38.66 -21.83 27.31
C LEU A 703 39.95 -21.63 26.52
N PHE A 704 41.05 -21.28 27.18
CA PHE A 704 42.32 -20.89 26.54
C PHE A 704 43.34 -22.05 26.48
N PRO A 705 44.22 -22.07 25.47
CA PRO A 705 45.35 -22.99 25.42
C PRO A 705 46.16 -23.00 26.72
N HIS A 706 46.57 -24.17 27.16
CA HIS A 706 47.39 -24.42 28.35
C HIS A 706 46.73 -24.05 29.70
N SER A 707 45.47 -23.61 29.71
CA SER A 707 44.66 -23.47 30.94
C SER A 707 43.90 -24.79 31.21
N PRO A 708 44.10 -25.45 32.37
CA PRO A 708 43.41 -26.71 32.66
C PRO A 708 41.92 -26.53 33.00
N SER A 709 41.51 -25.34 33.42
CA SER A 709 40.14 -25.06 33.89
C SER A 709 39.11 -25.20 32.78
N GLY A 710 38.09 -26.05 32.99
CA GLY A 710 36.97 -26.25 32.09
C GLY A 710 37.19 -27.24 30.94
N LEU A 711 38.41 -27.77 30.78
CA LEU A 711 38.73 -28.77 29.76
C LEU A 711 38.44 -30.22 30.20
N GLU A 712 38.58 -30.49 31.50
CA GLU A 712 38.37 -31.80 32.14
C GLU A 712 37.58 -31.60 33.46
N GLY A 713 36.72 -32.56 33.83
CA GLY A 713 35.96 -32.56 35.09
C GLY A 713 34.44 -32.46 34.94
N GLU A 714 33.73 -32.51 36.08
CA GLU A 714 32.26 -32.58 36.14
C GLU A 714 31.58 -31.22 36.33
N LYS A 715 32.34 -30.16 36.64
CA LYS A 715 31.80 -28.81 36.82
C LYS A 715 31.21 -28.29 35.52
N LEU A 716 29.94 -27.89 35.54
CA LEU A 716 29.23 -27.38 34.36
C LEU A 716 29.74 -26.00 33.91
N VAL A 717 30.06 -25.13 34.86
CA VAL A 717 30.54 -23.75 34.66
C VAL A 717 31.82 -23.57 35.48
N VAL A 718 32.80 -22.86 34.92
CA VAL A 718 34.12 -22.65 35.53
C VAL A 718 34.57 -21.20 35.42
N LEU A 719 35.49 -20.78 36.29
CA LEU A 719 36.29 -19.58 36.10
C LEU A 719 37.57 -19.94 35.32
N THR A 720 37.93 -19.10 34.36
CA THR A 720 39.14 -19.26 33.53
C THR A 720 39.95 -17.96 33.50
N GLU A 721 41.21 -18.09 33.11
CA GLU A 721 42.12 -16.96 33.01
C GLU A 721 42.55 -16.75 31.54
N SER A 722 42.31 -15.55 31.05
CA SER A 722 42.66 -15.10 29.71
C SER A 722 44.09 -14.53 29.70
N PRO A 723 44.88 -14.80 28.66
CA PRO A 723 46.20 -14.19 28.49
C PRO A 723 46.13 -12.67 28.24
N ALA A 724 44.94 -12.13 27.93
CA ALA A 724 44.70 -10.70 27.72
C ALA A 724 43.73 -10.15 28.77
N LYS A 725 43.83 -8.86 29.09
CA LYS A 725 42.87 -8.18 29.97
C LYS A 725 41.48 -8.10 29.33
N PRO A 726 40.39 -8.12 30.14
CA PRO A 726 40.36 -8.51 31.56
C PRO A 726 40.76 -9.99 31.72
N HIS A 727 41.54 -10.34 32.74
CA HIS A 727 42.11 -11.69 32.83
C HIS A 727 41.07 -12.74 33.23
N GLN A 728 40.28 -12.52 34.28
CA GLN A 728 39.27 -13.51 34.66
C GLN A 728 38.06 -13.52 33.71
N ARG A 729 37.56 -14.73 33.48
CA ARG A 729 36.37 -15.07 32.70
C ARG A 729 35.53 -16.10 33.44
N MET A 730 34.22 -16.08 33.24
CA MET A 730 33.34 -17.20 33.54
C MET A 730 32.98 -17.90 32.22
N SER A 731 32.92 -19.23 32.23
CA SER A 731 32.80 -20.03 31.01
C SER A 731 32.01 -21.31 31.25
N LEU A 732 31.22 -21.73 30.27
CA LEU A 732 30.71 -23.10 30.22
C LEU A 732 31.87 -24.07 29.98
N SER A 733 31.92 -25.15 30.76
CA SER A 733 32.91 -26.19 30.56
C SER A 733 32.73 -26.91 29.21
N LEU A 734 33.82 -27.48 28.71
CA LEU A 734 33.80 -28.32 27.52
C LEU A 734 32.85 -29.52 27.68
N SER A 735 32.74 -30.06 28.90
CA SER A 735 31.84 -31.16 29.23
C SER A 735 30.37 -30.80 29.01
N LEU A 736 29.97 -29.57 29.35
CA LEU A 736 28.60 -29.08 29.18
C LEU A 736 28.32 -28.73 27.71
N ILE A 737 29.25 -28.05 27.04
CA ILE A 737 29.14 -27.72 25.61
C ILE A 737 28.89 -28.99 24.79
N ASN A 738 29.60 -30.08 25.10
CA ASN A 738 29.46 -31.36 24.39
C ASN A 738 28.17 -32.13 24.69
N ARG A 739 27.33 -31.69 25.64
CA ARG A 739 25.97 -32.24 25.85
C ARG A 739 24.93 -31.65 24.91
N ALA A 740 25.24 -30.57 24.21
CA ALA A 740 24.28 -29.89 23.35
C ALA A 740 23.83 -30.74 22.15
N LYS A 741 22.56 -30.60 21.76
CA LYS A 741 21.98 -31.30 20.59
C LYS A 741 22.59 -30.80 19.29
N LYS A 742 22.94 -29.51 19.22
CA LYS A 742 23.66 -28.91 18.11
C LYS A 742 24.71 -27.92 18.62
N VAL A 743 25.91 -27.98 18.08
CA VAL A 743 26.95 -26.98 18.29
C VAL A 743 27.31 -26.37 16.94
N ALA A 744 27.14 -25.05 16.83
CA ALA A 744 27.52 -24.27 15.66
C ALA A 744 28.80 -23.48 15.97
N VAL A 745 29.82 -23.62 15.15
CA VAL A 745 31.06 -22.84 15.28
C VAL A 745 31.15 -21.83 14.15
N LEU A 746 31.11 -20.54 14.48
CA LEU A 746 31.23 -19.44 13.54
C LEU A 746 32.67 -18.93 13.47
N VAL A 747 33.26 -18.96 12.27
CA VAL A 747 34.63 -18.49 12.01
C VAL A 747 34.60 -17.51 10.83
N MET A 748 34.97 -16.26 11.09
CA MET A 748 34.90 -15.21 10.07
C MET A 748 36.17 -14.36 10.02
N GLY A 749 36.50 -13.93 8.81
CA GLY A 749 37.54 -12.96 8.51
C GLY A 749 38.93 -13.55 8.32
N LYS A 750 39.72 -12.87 7.48
CA LYS A 750 41.06 -13.30 7.03
C LYS A 750 42.04 -13.61 8.15
N ARG A 751 41.93 -12.93 9.30
CA ARG A 751 42.78 -13.18 10.48
C ARG A 751 42.60 -14.58 11.07
N LYS A 752 41.51 -15.28 10.74
CA LYS A 752 41.23 -16.64 11.22
C LYS A 752 41.76 -17.74 10.29
N LYS A 753 42.29 -17.40 9.12
CA LYS A 753 42.79 -18.37 8.13
C LYS A 753 43.83 -19.32 8.69
N ASP A 754 44.90 -18.78 9.27
CA ASP A 754 46.04 -19.60 9.72
C ASP A 754 45.63 -20.56 10.84
N ILE A 755 44.81 -20.09 11.78
CA ILE A 755 44.32 -20.94 12.86
C ILE A 755 43.30 -21.97 12.36
N ALA A 756 42.43 -21.61 11.41
CA ALA A 756 41.49 -22.57 10.82
C ALA A 756 42.23 -23.66 10.03
N LEU A 757 43.31 -23.33 9.32
CA LEU A 757 44.16 -24.32 8.65
C LEU A 757 44.91 -25.20 9.65
N GLN A 758 45.42 -24.62 10.74
CA GLN A 758 46.12 -25.37 11.78
C GLN A 758 45.18 -26.35 12.49
N VAL A 759 44.01 -25.87 12.91
CA VAL A 759 42.98 -26.67 13.60
C VAL A 759 42.40 -27.77 12.70
N SER A 760 42.46 -27.61 11.37
CA SER A 760 41.98 -28.65 10.44
C SER A 760 42.87 -29.90 10.45
N ARG A 761 44.12 -29.80 10.93
CA ARG A 761 45.13 -30.86 10.90
C ARG A 761 45.38 -31.50 12.27
N VAL A 762 44.97 -30.83 13.35
CA VAL A 762 45.19 -31.33 14.71
C VAL A 762 44.12 -32.35 15.10
N GLY A 763 44.57 -33.38 15.83
CA GLY A 763 43.71 -34.38 16.45
C GLY A 763 42.90 -33.81 17.61
N HIS A 764 42.48 -34.68 18.52
CA HIS A 764 41.82 -34.27 19.77
C HIS A 764 42.88 -33.85 20.79
N GLU A 765 43.17 -32.55 20.88
CA GLU A 765 44.18 -31.96 21.79
C GLU A 765 43.63 -30.73 22.54
N PRO A 766 42.57 -30.85 23.36
CA PRO A 766 41.90 -29.70 23.99
C PRO A 766 42.82 -28.85 24.88
N LYS A 767 43.89 -29.43 25.45
CA LYS A 767 44.88 -28.70 26.25
C LYS A 767 45.69 -27.68 25.43
N LYS A 768 45.90 -27.94 24.15
CA LYS A 768 46.65 -27.06 23.23
C LYS A 768 45.72 -26.26 22.33
N TRP A 769 44.63 -26.87 21.89
CA TRP A 769 43.61 -26.26 21.04
C TRP A 769 42.24 -26.56 21.63
N PRO A 770 41.71 -25.73 22.54
CA PRO A 770 40.43 -25.99 23.22
C PRO A 770 39.26 -26.33 22.29
N ILE A 771 39.15 -25.63 21.15
CA ILE A 771 38.16 -25.95 20.11
C ILE A 771 38.24 -27.40 19.59
N SER A 772 39.42 -28.02 19.67
CA SER A 772 39.64 -29.39 19.20
C SER A 772 38.87 -30.43 20.01
N GLY A 773 38.52 -30.12 21.26
CA GLY A 773 37.71 -30.95 22.14
C GLY A 773 36.21 -30.71 22.07
N VAL A 774 35.74 -29.80 21.22
CA VAL A 774 34.29 -29.64 20.95
C VAL A 774 33.86 -30.78 20.04
N LEU A 775 33.27 -31.81 20.66
CA LEU A 775 32.78 -33.05 20.05
C LEU A 775 31.49 -33.45 20.78
N PRO A 776 30.33 -32.94 20.33
CA PRO A 776 29.04 -33.25 20.96
C PRO A 776 28.79 -34.76 20.99
N THR A 777 28.50 -35.32 22.16
CA THR A 777 28.46 -36.79 22.36
C THR A 777 27.26 -37.44 21.67
N SER A 778 26.09 -36.80 21.71
CA SER A 778 24.85 -37.24 21.08
C SER A 778 24.27 -36.19 20.12
N GLY A 779 25.02 -35.12 19.86
CA GLY A 779 24.59 -33.97 19.08
C GLY A 779 25.35 -33.83 17.76
N GLN A 780 25.07 -32.75 17.04
CA GLN A 780 25.72 -32.44 15.77
C GLN A 780 26.63 -31.22 15.90
N LEU A 781 27.91 -31.36 15.52
CA LEU A 781 28.80 -30.23 15.28
C LEU A 781 28.68 -29.74 13.83
N VAL A 782 28.53 -28.44 13.63
CA VAL A 782 28.52 -27.81 12.30
C VAL A 782 29.44 -26.59 12.29
N TRP A 783 30.28 -26.49 11.27
CA TRP A 783 31.17 -25.36 11.07
C TRP A 783 30.57 -24.39 10.05
N TYR A 784 30.61 -23.11 10.38
CA TYR A 784 30.22 -22.00 9.51
C TYR A 784 31.46 -21.12 9.31
N MET A 785 32.04 -21.14 8.12
CA MET A 785 33.28 -20.41 7.81
C MET A 785 33.11 -19.53 6.59
N ASP A 786 33.46 -18.25 6.67
CA ASP A 786 33.46 -17.42 5.47
C ASP A 786 34.64 -17.77 4.54
N TYR A 787 34.58 -17.35 3.28
CA TYR A 787 35.67 -17.64 2.34
C TYR A 787 37.00 -17.05 2.79
N ASP A 788 37.01 -15.92 3.51
CA ASP A 788 38.25 -15.31 4.02
C ASP A 788 38.90 -16.14 5.13
N ALA A 789 38.11 -16.78 5.99
CA ALA A 789 38.62 -17.69 7.02
C ALA A 789 38.97 -19.07 6.45
N PHE A 790 38.26 -19.54 5.42
CA PHE A 790 38.44 -20.90 4.90
C PHE A 790 39.47 -21.01 3.76
N LEU A 791 39.42 -20.11 2.78
CA LEU A 791 40.25 -20.11 1.57
C LEU A 791 41.29 -18.98 1.59
N GLY A 792 40.84 -17.81 2.08
CA GLY A 792 41.56 -16.62 2.54
C GLY A 792 42.30 -15.75 1.56
#